data_AF-A0A1S9N2X7-F1
#
_entry.id   AF-A0A1S9N2X7-F1
#
_cell.length_a   1.000
_cell.length_b   1.000
_cell.length_c   1.000
_cell.angle_alpha   90.00
_cell.angle_beta   90.00
_cell.angle_gamma   90.00
#
_symmetry.space_group_name_H-M   'P 1'
#
loop_
_entity.id
_entity.type
_entity.pdbx_description
1 polymer ?
#
loop_
_entity_poly.entity_id
_entity_poly.type
_entity_poly.pdbx_seq_one_letter_code
_entity_poly.pdbx_strand_id
1 'polypeptide(L)'
;MKRNFKRITILMLLIVSIFSFAVNNNAIAEVPSDKDNGVHLILDSVNYNSVLPKHFRKTTDLAVVKDNKDLDLKGLDKLNISGSQQFSGNNIDLLIKAIDTSLPTTVIDLRQECHGFINGFSVSWADAKNNANVGLTRDQVIAKEKEDLKSIKLNEPITFYNNSKQTMDVKTVQSEEELTKSKNLGYERVTVRDGGIPTDDMVDYFMEFIKNKPKDSWLHFHCKEGIGRTSTFMIMYDMINNYKDVNADGIIKRQLALANFEDTTLKSFYNNERMGFLNKFYDYCKANGDSFNTKWSEWNSKASSIDETDKSNAIKVSNVNSVHMKNNIIPKSLYAISLDSMTPGERTMTTSLQGLVNNHCSFQIYTLNSSQPDYKIWLEDLKSNHNVPYEMISDPWELIKIYKDYIKGYVLYNGETKDPSINNACSLAGLKNAIVIDEKLEPKIKELGIENKGDCRNTDENWAYDNLWNKGLNHSMVMELSPDRIDALRDYAIMTKSLIFYEGSVDKTALRDKVFSSMDNNATCLGWGPDEFINVSTASKYGVSMVAADWSYNLTTLSAFKEPHINKNSSLKVPKEENVHYVTFIMSDGDNQQWNLGTNYGSPKWFGYENRDKLSLGWSMTPALYYLSPTVFDLYYKSVSNENPRNNFIVAPSGNGYIYPSKFPRNKLSSYVDLLNNYMKRVNENYVSIIDDSAFHDIELWNEFTKKSNIKGLFYLDYHRHDNYKGEILWSNNKPLVSCRDLLWNSLEDEEELVKKINDRVSLGQTNVHNPEAYTFVYVHVWTKETSNVEKVTNMLKENKSVRVVPPETFMEIISKNIKH
;
A
#
# COMPACT_ATOMS: atom_id res chain seq x y z
N MET A 1 -39.15 -23.93 -59.39
CA MET A 1 -38.25 -22.80 -59.04
C MET A 1 -37.33 -23.08 -57.84
N LYS A 2 -36.90 -24.33 -57.63
CA LYS A 2 -36.10 -24.79 -56.47
C LYS A 2 -34.68 -25.28 -56.82
N ARG A 3 -34.15 -24.88 -58.00
CA ARG A 3 -32.77 -25.21 -58.46
C ARG A 3 -31.85 -23.99 -58.58
N ASN A 4 -32.37 -22.78 -58.48
CA ASN A 4 -31.59 -21.53 -58.56
C ASN A 4 -31.19 -20.95 -57.19
N PHE A 5 -31.81 -21.39 -56.09
CA PHE A 5 -31.43 -20.93 -54.74
C PHE A 5 -30.15 -21.58 -54.20
N LYS A 6 -29.89 -22.87 -54.53
CA LYS A 6 -28.67 -23.58 -54.09
C LYS A 6 -27.38 -23.13 -54.80
N ARG A 7 -27.47 -22.53 -56.00
CA ARG A 7 -26.29 -21.99 -56.71
C ARG A 7 -25.88 -20.61 -56.21
N ILE A 8 -26.82 -19.83 -55.67
CA ILE A 8 -26.54 -18.49 -55.11
C ILE A 8 -25.89 -18.62 -53.73
N THR A 9 -26.25 -19.61 -52.91
CA THR A 9 -25.64 -19.82 -51.60
C THR A 9 -24.21 -20.37 -51.67
N ILE A 10 -23.88 -21.19 -52.68
CA ILE A 10 -22.51 -21.71 -52.88
C ILE A 10 -21.58 -20.63 -53.45
N LEU A 11 -22.08 -19.72 -54.30
CA LEU A 11 -21.29 -18.60 -54.82
C LEU A 11 -21.02 -17.52 -53.74
N MET A 12 -21.97 -17.29 -52.82
CA MET A 12 -21.75 -16.39 -51.67
C MET A 12 -20.75 -16.95 -50.65
N LEU A 13 -20.70 -18.27 -50.45
CA LEU A 13 -19.71 -18.92 -49.57
C LEU A 13 -18.30 -19.00 -50.20
N LEU A 14 -18.18 -19.00 -51.53
CA LEU A 14 -16.88 -18.92 -52.22
C LEU A 14 -16.33 -17.48 -52.31
N ILE A 15 -17.20 -16.47 -52.38
CA ILE A 15 -16.78 -15.06 -52.42
C ILE A 15 -16.36 -14.55 -51.02
N VAL A 16 -16.92 -15.10 -49.94
CA VAL A 16 -16.48 -14.82 -48.56
C VAL A 16 -15.19 -15.58 -48.17
N SER A 17 -14.83 -16.63 -48.90
CA SER A 17 -13.56 -17.37 -48.68
C SER A 17 -12.41 -16.94 -49.60
N ILE A 18 -12.68 -16.16 -50.66
CA ILE A 18 -11.64 -15.60 -51.56
C ILE A 18 -11.33 -14.12 -51.24
N PHE A 19 -12.18 -13.40 -50.53
CA PHE A 19 -11.88 -12.04 -50.01
C PHE A 19 -11.25 -12.01 -48.61
N SER A 20 -10.81 -13.16 -48.10
CA SER A 20 -10.08 -13.27 -46.82
C SER A 20 -8.60 -13.66 -46.98
N PHE A 21 -8.09 -13.72 -48.22
CA PHE A 21 -6.69 -14.06 -48.53
C PHE A 21 -5.97 -13.05 -49.43
N ALA A 22 -6.42 -11.79 -49.40
CA ALA A 22 -5.50 -10.67 -49.57
C ALA A 22 -5.19 -10.15 -48.15
N VAL A 23 -4.37 -10.91 -47.43
CA VAL A 23 -3.63 -10.37 -46.30
C VAL A 23 -2.83 -9.22 -46.89
N ASN A 24 -3.31 -7.99 -46.66
CA ASN A 24 -2.45 -6.82 -46.67
C ASN A 24 -1.23 -7.21 -45.83
N ASN A 25 -0.07 -7.29 -46.46
CA ASN A 25 1.23 -7.43 -45.81
C ASN A 25 1.49 -6.17 -44.96
N ASN A 26 0.70 -5.99 -43.92
CA ASN A 26 1.06 -5.19 -42.76
C ASN A 26 1.95 -6.12 -41.94
N ALA A 27 3.24 -6.10 -42.24
CA ALA A 27 4.23 -6.62 -41.32
C ALA A 27 4.08 -5.83 -40.01
N ILE A 28 3.37 -6.42 -39.05
CA ILE A 28 3.40 -5.98 -37.66
C ILE A 28 4.81 -6.30 -37.21
N ALA A 29 5.56 -5.26 -36.84
CA ALA A 29 6.84 -5.45 -36.19
C ALA A 29 6.62 -6.30 -34.93
N GLU A 30 7.28 -7.45 -34.83
CA GLU A 30 7.13 -8.34 -33.68
C GLU A 30 7.68 -7.62 -32.44
N VAL A 31 6.83 -7.43 -31.43
CA VAL A 31 7.27 -6.98 -30.10
C VAL A 31 8.25 -8.02 -29.56
N PRO A 32 9.39 -7.61 -28.97
CA PRO A 32 10.33 -8.56 -28.40
C PRO A 32 9.63 -9.50 -27.41
N SER A 33 9.94 -10.80 -27.49
CA SER A 33 9.38 -11.77 -26.55
C SER A 33 9.80 -11.39 -25.13
N ASP A 34 8.89 -11.51 -24.16
CA ASP A 34 9.10 -11.29 -22.71
C ASP A 34 10.21 -12.16 -22.07
N LYS A 35 10.93 -12.96 -22.88
CA LYS A 35 12.00 -13.87 -22.46
C LYS A 35 13.42 -13.35 -22.76
N ASP A 36 13.56 -12.26 -23.52
CA ASP A 36 14.85 -11.68 -23.88
C ASP A 36 15.08 -10.38 -23.09
N ASN A 37 16.11 -10.38 -22.23
CA ASN A 37 16.48 -9.22 -21.39
C ASN A 37 17.49 -8.30 -22.07
N GLY A 38 17.79 -8.52 -23.36
CA GLY A 38 18.69 -7.67 -24.14
C GLY A 38 18.08 -6.31 -24.51
N VAL A 39 18.97 -5.33 -24.72
CA VAL A 39 18.61 -4.05 -25.36
C VAL A 39 18.84 -4.20 -26.86
N HIS A 40 17.81 -3.96 -27.66
CA HIS A 40 17.85 -4.20 -29.10
C HIS A 40 17.47 -2.95 -29.90
N LEU A 41 18.13 -2.77 -31.05
CA LEU A 41 17.75 -1.75 -32.02
C LEU A 41 16.47 -2.20 -32.76
N ILE A 42 15.42 -1.38 -32.67
CA ILE A 42 14.10 -1.63 -33.25
C ILE A 42 13.65 -0.48 -34.14
N LEU A 43 12.75 -0.77 -35.09
CA LEU A 43 11.98 0.23 -35.82
C LEU A 43 10.79 0.68 -34.96
N ASP A 44 10.69 1.97 -34.64
CA ASP A 44 9.53 2.51 -33.92
C ASP A 44 8.28 2.52 -34.81
N SER A 45 8.45 2.69 -36.12
CA SER A 45 7.39 2.48 -37.11
C SER A 45 7.93 2.18 -38.50
N VAL A 46 7.30 1.21 -39.18
CA VAL A 46 7.62 0.81 -40.56
C VAL A 46 6.63 1.42 -41.57
N ASN A 47 5.41 1.79 -41.14
CA ASN A 47 4.26 2.03 -42.03
C ASN A 47 3.78 3.49 -42.11
N TYR A 48 4.44 4.46 -41.45
CA TYR A 48 3.91 5.83 -41.30
C TYR A 48 4.68 6.94 -42.01
N ASN A 49 5.48 6.62 -43.03
CA ASN A 49 6.28 7.61 -43.75
C ASN A 49 5.47 8.62 -44.58
N SER A 50 4.15 8.44 -44.71
CA SER A 50 3.29 9.31 -45.51
C SER A 50 1.97 9.67 -44.82
N VAL A 51 1.86 9.42 -43.51
CA VAL A 51 0.68 9.80 -42.71
C VAL A 51 1.13 10.56 -41.48
N LEU A 52 0.22 11.39 -40.97
CA LEU A 52 0.43 12.13 -39.73
C LEU A 52 0.68 11.14 -38.57
N PRO A 53 1.59 11.44 -37.62
CA PRO A 53 1.79 10.59 -36.45
C PRO A 53 0.49 10.39 -35.68
N LYS A 54 0.30 9.19 -35.11
CA LYS A 54 -0.92 8.87 -34.35
C LYS A 54 -1.08 9.79 -33.15
N HIS A 55 -2.32 9.86 -32.66
CA HIS A 55 -2.69 10.66 -31.49
C HIS A 55 -2.29 12.14 -31.63
N PHE A 56 -2.15 12.64 -32.86
CA PHE A 56 -1.96 14.06 -33.09
C PHE A 56 -3.20 14.83 -32.64
N ARG A 57 -2.99 15.80 -31.75
CA ARG A 57 -3.99 16.79 -31.36
C ARG A 57 -3.32 18.13 -31.10
N LYS A 58 -4.07 19.22 -31.27
CA LYS A 58 -3.60 20.59 -31.02
C LYS A 58 -4.67 21.43 -30.35
N THR A 59 -4.26 22.39 -29.53
CA THR A 59 -5.20 23.16 -28.73
C THR A 59 -5.95 24.23 -29.53
N THR A 60 -5.51 24.53 -30.75
CA THR A 60 -6.25 25.43 -31.67
C THR A 60 -7.33 24.70 -32.48
N ASP A 61 -7.40 23.37 -32.42
CA ASP A 61 -8.49 22.57 -32.99
C ASP A 61 -9.29 21.91 -31.86
N LEU A 62 -10.38 22.57 -31.48
CA LEU A 62 -11.27 22.09 -30.43
C LEU A 62 -12.49 21.34 -30.97
N ALA A 63 -12.50 20.92 -32.24
CA ALA A 63 -13.68 20.32 -32.86
C ALA A 63 -14.23 19.10 -32.09
N VAL A 64 -13.36 18.32 -31.45
CA VAL A 64 -13.72 17.12 -30.66
C VAL A 64 -14.34 17.47 -29.31
N VAL A 65 -14.01 18.63 -28.73
CA VAL A 65 -14.38 18.98 -27.34
C VAL A 65 -15.33 20.17 -27.23
N LYS A 66 -15.48 20.98 -28.29
CA LYS A 66 -16.24 22.24 -28.28
C LYS A 66 -17.71 22.10 -27.87
N ASP A 67 -18.32 20.95 -28.16
CA ASP A 67 -19.75 20.69 -27.90
C ASP A 67 -19.98 19.98 -26.55
N ASN A 68 -18.91 19.61 -25.84
CA ASN A 68 -19.00 18.95 -24.54
C ASN A 68 -19.18 19.99 -23.42
N LYS A 69 -20.42 20.10 -22.92
CA LYS A 69 -20.81 21.05 -21.86
C LYS A 69 -20.20 20.76 -20.48
N ASP A 70 -19.65 19.56 -20.28
CA ASP A 70 -19.04 19.15 -19.03
C ASP A 70 -17.56 19.54 -18.94
N LEU A 71 -16.99 20.12 -20.01
CA LEU A 71 -15.59 20.55 -20.07
C LEU A 71 -15.45 22.06 -19.98
N ASP A 72 -14.55 22.53 -19.10
CA ASP A 72 -14.13 23.93 -19.07
C ASP A 72 -13.03 24.16 -20.10
N LEU A 73 -13.37 24.83 -21.20
CA LEU A 73 -12.45 25.10 -22.31
C LEU A 73 -11.72 26.45 -22.17
N LYS A 74 -11.90 27.19 -21.06
CA LYS A 74 -11.31 28.52 -20.89
C LYS A 74 -9.78 28.47 -21.00
N GLY A 75 -9.23 29.26 -21.91
CA GLY A 75 -7.79 29.40 -22.12
C GLY A 75 -7.10 28.20 -22.79
N LEU A 76 -7.85 27.14 -23.13
CA LEU A 76 -7.28 25.96 -23.82
C LEU A 76 -6.77 26.34 -25.21
N ASP A 77 -7.55 27.10 -25.97
CA ASP A 77 -7.23 27.59 -27.32
C ASP A 77 -6.00 28.50 -27.40
N LYS A 78 -5.55 29.03 -26.27
CA LYS A 78 -4.43 29.99 -26.18
C LYS A 78 -3.08 29.34 -25.83
N LEU A 79 -3.04 28.03 -25.59
CA LEU A 79 -1.82 27.37 -25.15
C LEU A 79 -0.73 27.28 -26.23
N ASN A 80 -1.10 27.30 -27.51
CA ASN A 80 -0.20 27.07 -28.65
C ASN A 80 0.59 25.76 -28.51
N ILE A 81 -0.09 24.66 -28.17
CA ILE A 81 0.55 23.35 -28.03
C ILE A 81 -0.11 22.29 -28.89
N SER A 82 0.67 21.27 -29.21
CA SER A 82 0.21 20.03 -29.82
C SER A 82 0.95 18.85 -29.21
N GLY A 83 0.47 17.64 -29.49
CA GLY A 83 1.31 16.47 -29.29
C GLY A 83 0.89 15.28 -30.11
N SER A 84 1.78 14.30 -30.22
CA SER A 84 1.54 13.07 -30.98
C SER A 84 2.43 11.91 -30.53
N GLN A 85 2.29 10.78 -31.22
CA GLN A 85 3.28 9.72 -31.33
C GLN A 85 4.59 10.26 -31.93
N GLN A 86 5.70 9.52 -31.73
CA GLN A 86 6.95 9.66 -32.46
C GLN A 86 6.72 9.85 -33.97
N PHE A 87 7.30 10.91 -34.52
CA PHE A 87 7.34 11.16 -35.97
C PHE A 87 8.59 10.53 -36.60
N SER A 88 8.59 10.44 -37.93
CA SER A 88 9.74 10.04 -38.74
C SER A 88 10.28 11.24 -39.54
N GLY A 89 11.51 11.14 -40.03
CA GLY A 89 12.06 12.14 -40.96
C GLY A 89 11.24 12.27 -42.25
N ASN A 90 10.46 11.25 -42.59
CA ASN A 90 9.62 11.23 -43.78
C ASN A 90 8.24 11.92 -43.57
N ASN A 91 7.73 11.97 -42.33
CA ASN A 91 6.42 12.58 -42.04
C ASN A 91 6.50 13.87 -41.21
N ILE A 92 7.69 14.33 -40.82
CA ILE A 92 7.87 15.57 -40.07
C ILE A 92 7.29 16.79 -40.81
N ASP A 93 7.36 16.84 -42.14
CA ASP A 93 6.77 17.94 -42.92
C ASP A 93 5.22 17.91 -42.86
N LEU A 94 4.62 16.72 -42.75
CA LEU A 94 3.17 16.58 -42.52
C LEU A 94 2.80 17.04 -41.11
N LEU A 95 3.63 16.73 -40.12
CA LEU A 95 3.44 17.20 -38.75
C LEU A 95 3.51 18.73 -38.67
N ILE A 96 4.51 19.36 -39.28
CA ILE A 96 4.66 20.83 -39.35
C ILE A 96 3.44 21.44 -40.02
N LYS A 97 2.99 20.86 -41.15
CA LYS A 97 1.79 21.30 -41.86
C LYS A 97 0.51 21.12 -41.03
N ALA A 98 0.42 20.08 -40.20
CA ALA A 98 -0.75 19.84 -39.35
C ALA A 98 -0.80 20.77 -38.14
N ILE A 99 0.37 21.14 -37.58
CA ILE A 99 0.49 22.18 -36.56
C ILE A 99 -0.06 23.50 -37.12
N ASP A 100 0.36 23.87 -38.34
CA ASP A 100 -0.14 25.02 -39.11
C ASP A 100 -0.08 26.33 -38.31
N THR A 101 1.14 26.78 -38.01
CA THR A 101 1.38 28.01 -37.25
C THR A 101 2.55 28.80 -37.81
N SER A 102 2.49 30.13 -37.68
CA SER A 102 3.61 31.02 -37.97
C SER A 102 4.55 31.20 -36.78
N LEU A 103 4.24 30.62 -35.62
CA LEU A 103 5.06 30.73 -34.41
C LEU A 103 6.30 29.81 -34.49
N PRO A 104 7.46 30.25 -33.96
CA PRO A 104 8.60 29.37 -33.73
C PRO A 104 8.18 28.13 -32.94
N THR A 105 8.41 26.94 -33.52
CA THR A 105 7.97 25.67 -32.95
C THR A 105 9.14 24.93 -32.33
N THR A 106 8.99 24.49 -31.09
CA THR A 106 9.96 23.65 -30.37
C THR A 106 9.36 22.27 -30.14
N VAL A 107 10.10 21.23 -30.54
CA VAL A 107 9.77 19.84 -30.23
C VAL A 107 10.25 19.51 -28.82
N ILE A 108 9.33 19.04 -27.98
CA ILE A 108 9.61 18.56 -26.62
C ILE A 108 9.56 17.04 -26.65
N ASP A 109 10.74 16.44 -26.72
CA ASP A 109 10.93 15.00 -26.69
C ASP A 109 10.98 14.50 -25.25
N LEU A 110 10.01 13.64 -24.90
CA LEU A 110 9.82 13.12 -23.55
C LEU A 110 10.44 11.73 -23.33
N ARG A 111 11.22 11.21 -24.29
CA ARG A 111 11.70 9.83 -24.30
C ARG A 111 12.99 9.66 -23.50
N GLN A 112 13.02 8.73 -22.54
CA GLN A 112 14.28 8.36 -21.85
C GLN A 112 15.05 7.28 -22.63
N GLU A 113 14.35 6.45 -23.39
CA GLU A 113 14.95 5.49 -24.30
C GLU A 113 15.79 6.19 -25.37
N CYS A 114 16.98 5.63 -25.67
CA CYS A 114 17.83 6.11 -26.74
C CYS A 114 17.15 5.88 -28.10
N HIS A 115 17.15 6.88 -28.97
CA HIS A 115 16.50 6.79 -30.27
C HIS A 115 17.12 7.76 -31.29
N GLY A 116 16.68 7.64 -32.54
CA GLY A 116 17.08 8.52 -33.62
C GLY A 116 16.49 8.08 -34.95
N PHE A 117 17.17 8.41 -36.04
CA PHE A 117 16.70 8.16 -37.39
C PHE A 117 17.75 7.46 -38.24
N ILE A 118 17.34 6.41 -38.95
CA ILE A 118 18.13 5.75 -39.99
C ILE A 118 17.37 5.91 -41.31
N ASN A 119 17.96 6.56 -42.31
CA ASN A 119 17.30 6.86 -43.59
C ASN A 119 15.94 7.58 -43.43
N GLY A 120 15.79 8.38 -42.37
CA GLY A 120 14.54 9.04 -42.01
C GLY A 120 13.50 8.15 -41.30
N PHE A 121 13.76 6.85 -41.10
CA PHE A 121 12.92 5.98 -40.28
C PHE A 121 13.27 6.15 -38.80
N SER A 122 12.25 6.30 -37.95
CA SER A 122 12.42 6.39 -36.49
C SER A 122 12.83 5.04 -35.90
N VAL A 123 13.89 5.02 -35.12
CA VAL A 123 14.44 3.83 -34.47
C VAL A 123 14.70 4.09 -33.00
N SER A 124 14.63 3.05 -32.16
CA SER A 124 15.02 3.13 -30.76
C SER A 124 15.76 1.89 -30.29
N TRP A 125 16.53 2.04 -29.21
CA TRP A 125 17.10 0.94 -28.45
C TRP A 125 16.14 0.58 -27.32
N ALA A 126 15.43 -0.53 -27.49
CA ALA A 126 14.39 -0.98 -26.58
C ALA A 126 14.73 -2.34 -25.96
N ASP A 127 14.51 -2.45 -24.66
CA ASP A 127 14.33 -3.72 -23.96
C ASP A 127 12.82 -4.05 -23.88
N ALA A 128 12.47 -5.19 -23.27
CA ALA A 128 11.08 -5.66 -23.17
C ALA A 128 10.10 -4.63 -22.55
N LYS A 129 10.59 -3.69 -21.72
CA LYS A 129 9.77 -2.67 -21.04
C LYS A 129 9.99 -1.25 -21.55
N ASN A 130 10.79 -1.06 -22.59
CA ASN A 130 11.20 0.23 -23.13
C ASN A 130 11.78 1.18 -22.04
N ASN A 131 12.52 0.63 -21.09
CA ASN A 131 13.04 1.34 -19.93
C ASN A 131 14.52 1.01 -19.61
N ALA A 132 15.28 0.53 -20.59
CA ALA A 132 16.69 0.17 -20.49
C ALA A 132 17.61 1.23 -19.83
N ASN A 133 17.18 2.49 -19.81
CA ASN A 133 17.94 3.63 -19.28
C ASN A 133 17.47 4.11 -17.90
N VAL A 134 16.64 3.33 -17.17
CA VAL A 134 16.29 3.66 -15.77
C VAL A 134 17.56 3.80 -14.93
N GLY A 135 17.65 4.86 -14.15
CA GLY A 135 18.78 5.14 -13.25
C GLY A 135 19.88 6.00 -13.89
N LEU A 136 19.81 6.28 -15.19
CA LEU A 136 20.69 7.23 -15.85
C LEU A 136 20.16 8.67 -15.74
N THR A 137 21.06 9.64 -15.62
CA THR A 137 20.75 11.07 -15.73
C THR A 137 20.47 11.46 -17.18
N ARG A 138 19.82 12.61 -17.40
CA ARG A 138 19.57 13.15 -18.74
C ARG A 138 20.83 13.21 -19.60
N ASP A 139 21.94 13.71 -19.05
CA ASP A 139 23.20 13.85 -19.80
C ASP A 139 23.84 12.49 -20.12
N GLN A 140 23.70 11.50 -19.23
CA GLN A 140 24.14 10.14 -19.50
C GLN A 140 23.31 9.48 -20.61
N VAL A 141 21.99 9.70 -20.63
CA VAL A 141 21.11 9.22 -21.71
C VAL A 141 21.50 9.84 -23.05
N ILE A 142 21.73 11.15 -23.09
CA ILE A 142 22.15 11.85 -24.32
C ILE A 142 23.53 11.38 -24.80
N ALA A 143 24.49 11.21 -23.89
CA ALA A 143 25.82 10.71 -24.22
C ALA A 143 25.74 9.29 -24.78
N LYS A 144 24.95 8.42 -24.14
CA LYS A 144 24.71 7.06 -24.59
C LYS A 144 24.03 7.02 -25.96
N GLU A 145 22.98 7.81 -26.18
CA GLU A 145 22.28 7.90 -27.47
C GLU A 145 23.23 8.34 -28.60
N LYS A 146 24.11 9.30 -28.32
CA LYS A 146 25.12 9.74 -29.28
C LYS A 146 26.12 8.65 -29.62
N GLU A 147 26.57 7.87 -28.64
CA GLU A 147 27.45 6.71 -28.87
C GLU A 147 26.74 5.61 -29.66
N ASP A 148 25.51 5.29 -29.29
CA ASP A 148 24.66 4.29 -29.95
C ASP A 148 24.42 4.67 -31.42
N LEU A 149 24.06 5.92 -31.73
CA LEU A 149 23.91 6.40 -33.10
C LEU A 149 25.23 6.40 -33.88
N LYS A 150 26.34 6.81 -33.24
CA LYS A 150 27.67 6.81 -33.89
C LYS A 150 28.18 5.40 -34.20
N SER A 151 27.71 4.39 -33.48
CA SER A 151 28.08 3.00 -33.72
C SER A 151 27.51 2.44 -35.02
N ILE A 152 26.47 3.09 -35.58
CA ILE A 152 25.84 2.69 -36.84
C ILE A 152 26.71 3.14 -38.01
N LYS A 153 27.13 2.20 -38.85
CA LYS A 153 28.01 2.47 -39.98
C LYS A 153 27.23 2.81 -41.25
N LEU A 154 27.67 3.86 -41.94
CA LEU A 154 27.13 4.25 -43.24
C LEU A 154 27.56 3.27 -44.35
N ASN A 155 26.69 3.07 -45.32
CA ASN A 155 26.81 2.17 -46.47
C ASN A 155 26.97 0.69 -46.11
N GLU A 156 26.60 0.29 -44.89
CA GLU A 156 26.48 -1.10 -44.48
C GLU A 156 24.99 -1.47 -44.28
N PRO A 157 24.58 -2.72 -44.59
CA PRO A 157 23.22 -3.18 -44.32
C PRO A 157 23.00 -3.37 -42.82
N ILE A 158 21.85 -2.90 -42.32
CA ILE A 158 21.40 -3.10 -40.94
C ILE A 158 20.09 -3.90 -40.89
N THR A 159 19.92 -4.72 -39.86
CA THR A 159 18.66 -5.39 -39.52
C THR A 159 18.12 -4.86 -38.20
N PHE A 160 16.80 -4.88 -38.06
CA PHE A 160 16.12 -4.46 -36.84
C PHE A 160 15.56 -5.67 -36.13
N TYR A 161 15.61 -5.69 -34.81
CA TYR A 161 15.17 -6.85 -34.04
C TYR A 161 13.71 -7.21 -34.31
N ASN A 162 12.84 -6.20 -34.35
CA ASN A 162 11.40 -6.36 -34.64
C ASN A 162 11.07 -6.46 -36.15
N ASN A 163 12.07 -6.44 -37.03
CA ASN A 163 11.94 -6.65 -38.48
C ASN A 163 13.19 -7.36 -39.04
N SER A 164 13.53 -8.51 -38.47
CA SER A 164 14.79 -9.22 -38.74
C SER A 164 14.89 -9.83 -40.14
N LYS A 165 13.77 -9.90 -40.86
CA LYS A 165 13.66 -10.48 -42.21
C LYS A 165 13.98 -9.48 -43.33
N GLN A 166 14.18 -8.21 -43.00
CA GLN A 166 14.48 -7.15 -43.97
C GLN A 166 15.77 -6.43 -43.57
N THR A 167 16.66 -6.25 -44.54
CA THR A 167 17.88 -5.44 -44.39
C THR A 167 17.65 -4.06 -45.00
N MET A 168 18.25 -3.03 -44.38
CA MET A 168 18.24 -1.66 -44.89
C MET A 168 19.68 -1.16 -45.04
N ASP A 169 20.06 -0.70 -46.22
CA ASP A 169 21.36 -0.05 -46.41
C ASP A 169 21.35 1.34 -45.75
N VAL A 170 22.21 1.55 -44.76
CA VAL A 170 22.27 2.81 -44.01
C VAL A 170 22.90 3.91 -44.87
N LYS A 171 22.12 4.91 -45.29
CA LYS A 171 22.60 6.08 -46.04
C LYS A 171 22.74 7.31 -45.15
N THR A 172 21.84 7.47 -44.19
CA THR A 172 21.87 8.55 -43.20
C THR A 172 21.56 8.03 -41.81
N VAL A 173 22.22 8.61 -40.81
CA VAL A 173 21.92 8.43 -39.39
C VAL A 173 21.85 9.82 -38.78
N GLN A 174 20.78 10.12 -38.05
CA GLN A 174 20.57 11.43 -37.46
C GLN A 174 19.96 11.29 -36.06
N SER A 175 20.36 12.16 -35.14
CA SER A 175 19.60 12.36 -33.90
C SER A 175 18.30 13.12 -34.17
N GLU A 176 17.37 13.11 -33.22
CA GLU A 176 16.16 13.94 -33.33
C GLU A 176 16.45 15.44 -33.30
N GLU A 177 17.45 15.85 -32.52
CA GLU A 177 17.94 17.23 -32.52
C GLU A 177 18.44 17.67 -33.90
N GLU A 178 19.20 16.83 -34.60
CA GLU A 178 19.69 17.13 -35.94
C GLU A 178 18.56 17.22 -36.96
N LEU A 179 17.60 16.28 -36.90
CA LEU A 179 16.45 16.28 -37.80
C LEU A 179 15.58 17.51 -37.60
N THR A 180 15.22 17.84 -36.37
CA THR A 180 14.38 19.01 -36.04
C THR A 180 15.04 20.32 -36.42
N LYS A 181 16.35 20.49 -36.14
CA LYS A 181 17.12 21.66 -36.59
C LYS A 181 17.16 21.79 -38.11
N SER A 182 17.27 20.69 -38.85
CA SER A 182 17.22 20.72 -40.33
C SER A 182 15.89 21.24 -40.90
N LYS A 183 14.83 21.23 -40.09
CA LYS A 183 13.50 21.75 -40.41
C LYS A 183 13.21 23.11 -39.76
N ASN A 184 14.23 23.78 -39.24
CA ASN A 184 14.12 25.05 -38.50
C ASN A 184 13.19 24.97 -37.27
N LEU A 185 13.14 23.81 -36.62
CA LEU A 185 12.44 23.61 -35.35
C LEU A 185 13.43 23.71 -34.19
N GLY A 186 12.97 24.23 -33.04
CA GLY A 186 13.66 24.08 -31.77
C GLY A 186 13.55 22.63 -31.27
N TYR A 187 14.45 22.24 -30.37
CA TYR A 187 14.46 20.90 -29.80
C TYR A 187 14.83 20.96 -28.31
N GLU A 188 14.08 20.24 -27.49
CA GLU A 188 14.36 20.04 -26.09
C GLU A 188 14.10 18.60 -25.68
N ARG A 189 15.03 18.03 -24.92
CA ARG A 189 14.96 16.65 -24.42
C ARG A 189 14.70 16.63 -22.93
N VAL A 190 13.55 16.06 -22.53
CA VAL A 190 13.17 15.79 -21.13
C VAL A 190 13.07 14.28 -20.95
N THR A 191 14.05 13.66 -20.30
CA THR A 191 14.15 12.20 -20.26
C THR A 191 13.21 11.60 -19.22
N VAL A 192 12.04 11.11 -19.66
CA VAL A 192 11.04 10.48 -18.78
C VAL A 192 10.86 9.00 -19.12
N ARG A 193 10.97 8.15 -18.09
CA ARG A 193 10.80 6.70 -18.20
C ARG A 193 9.44 6.35 -18.78
N ASP A 194 9.40 5.36 -19.67
CA ASP A 194 8.14 4.87 -20.20
C ASP A 194 7.23 4.29 -19.10
N GLY A 195 5.93 4.57 -19.21
CA GLY A 195 4.92 4.24 -18.20
C GLY A 195 4.98 5.01 -16.88
N GLY A 196 6.02 5.82 -16.61
CA GLY A 196 6.23 6.55 -15.36
C GLY A 196 5.77 8.03 -15.36
N ILE A 197 6.19 8.75 -14.32
CA ILE A 197 6.11 10.21 -14.16
C ILE A 197 7.52 10.84 -14.27
N PRO A 198 7.65 12.14 -14.58
CA PRO A 198 8.96 12.81 -14.53
C PRO A 198 9.52 12.81 -13.10
N THR A 199 10.83 12.64 -12.97
CA THR A 199 11.55 12.83 -11.71
C THR A 199 11.62 14.32 -11.36
N ASP A 200 11.86 14.65 -10.09
CA ASP A 200 11.86 16.04 -9.63
C ASP A 200 12.86 16.94 -10.40
N ASP A 201 14.03 16.42 -10.74
CA ASP A 201 15.03 17.10 -11.57
C ASP A 201 14.55 17.34 -13.01
N MET A 202 13.75 16.44 -13.57
CA MET A 202 13.17 16.60 -14.90
C MET A 202 11.99 17.59 -14.91
N VAL A 203 11.23 17.67 -13.81
CA VAL A 203 10.23 18.73 -13.65
C VAL A 203 10.92 20.09 -13.55
N ASP A 204 11.99 20.21 -12.76
CA ASP A 204 12.78 21.43 -12.67
C ASP A 204 13.36 21.85 -14.03
N TYR A 205 13.98 20.91 -14.75
CA TYR A 205 14.51 21.16 -16.09
C TYR A 205 13.41 21.67 -17.03
N PHE A 206 12.24 21.03 -17.02
CA PHE A 206 11.11 21.45 -17.85
C PHE A 206 10.63 22.85 -17.46
N MET A 207 10.47 23.14 -16.16
CA MET A 207 10.06 24.47 -15.70
C MET A 207 11.07 25.56 -16.06
N GLU A 208 12.36 25.27 -15.98
CA GLU A 208 13.42 26.19 -16.40
C GLU A 208 13.33 26.51 -17.90
N PHE A 209 13.11 25.50 -18.74
CA PHE A 209 12.83 25.70 -20.16
C PHE A 209 11.57 26.56 -20.38
N ILE A 210 10.46 26.26 -19.69
CA ILE A 210 9.20 27.01 -19.82
C ILE A 210 9.36 28.49 -19.40
N LYS A 211 10.21 28.80 -18.43
CA LYS A 211 10.50 30.18 -18.03
C LYS A 211 11.32 30.95 -19.08
N ASN A 212 12.22 30.25 -19.77
CA ASN A 212 13.19 30.86 -20.67
C ASN A 212 12.76 30.84 -22.16
N LYS A 213 11.73 30.06 -22.51
CA LYS A 213 11.23 30.02 -23.89
C LYS A 213 10.67 31.39 -24.35
N PRO A 214 10.64 31.67 -25.66
CA PRO A 214 9.93 32.84 -26.19
C PRO A 214 8.44 32.84 -25.80
N LYS A 215 7.87 34.03 -25.59
CA LYS A 215 6.43 34.17 -25.25
C LYS A 215 5.53 33.70 -26.39
N ASP A 216 5.90 34.03 -27.62
CA ASP A 216 5.19 33.68 -28.84
C ASP A 216 5.85 32.45 -29.48
N SER A 217 5.66 31.27 -28.88
CA SER A 217 6.17 30.00 -29.40
C SER A 217 5.12 28.91 -29.37
N TRP A 218 5.33 27.89 -30.20
CA TRP A 218 4.53 26.68 -30.23
C TRP A 218 5.32 25.51 -29.64
N LEU A 219 4.70 24.71 -28.77
CA LEU A 219 5.33 23.50 -28.23
C LEU A 219 4.66 22.24 -28.80
N HIS A 220 5.47 21.35 -29.37
CA HIS A 220 5.02 20.03 -29.81
C HIS A 220 5.57 18.94 -28.89
N PHE A 221 4.72 18.36 -28.05
CA PHE A 221 5.09 17.28 -27.14
C PHE A 221 4.95 15.92 -27.82
N HIS A 222 5.93 15.04 -27.66
CA HIS A 222 5.77 13.66 -28.10
C HIS A 222 6.48 12.68 -27.19
N CYS A 223 6.08 11.42 -27.31
CA CYS A 223 6.80 10.27 -26.79
C CYS A 223 6.59 9.11 -27.76
N LYS A 224 7.04 7.90 -27.40
CA LYS A 224 6.92 6.74 -28.29
C LYS A 224 5.51 6.50 -28.83
N GLU A 225 4.48 6.60 -27.99
CA GLU A 225 3.07 6.33 -28.37
C GLU A 225 2.18 7.59 -28.43
N GLY A 226 2.62 8.72 -27.87
CA GLY A 226 1.79 9.93 -27.82
C GLY A 226 0.69 9.94 -26.77
N ILE A 227 0.70 8.99 -25.83
CA ILE A 227 -0.37 8.75 -24.85
C ILE A 227 0.05 9.27 -23.47
N GLY A 228 0.79 8.46 -22.69
CA GLY A 228 1.08 8.71 -21.27
C GLY A 228 1.90 9.97 -21.04
N ARG A 229 3.21 9.91 -21.36
CA ARG A 229 4.15 11.03 -21.17
C ARG A 229 3.68 12.30 -21.87
N THR A 230 3.26 12.18 -23.13
CA THR A 230 2.77 13.31 -23.92
C THR A 230 1.57 14.00 -23.28
N SER A 231 0.56 13.24 -22.83
CA SER A 231 -0.61 13.85 -22.19
C SER A 231 -0.27 14.42 -20.81
N THR A 232 0.61 13.78 -20.04
CA THR A 232 1.12 14.33 -18.76
C THR A 232 1.70 15.72 -18.97
N PHE A 233 2.60 15.92 -19.94
CA PHE A 233 3.25 17.21 -20.15
C PHE A 233 2.36 18.26 -20.80
N MET A 234 1.42 17.86 -21.68
CA MET A 234 0.39 18.78 -22.17
C MET A 234 -0.51 19.27 -21.02
N ILE A 235 -0.88 18.38 -20.09
CA ILE A 235 -1.61 18.74 -18.87
C ILE A 235 -0.77 19.66 -17.99
N MET A 236 0.50 19.35 -17.74
CA MET A 236 1.38 20.22 -16.95
C MET A 236 1.47 21.62 -17.58
N TYR A 237 1.67 21.72 -18.88
CA TYR A 237 1.71 23.01 -19.57
C TYR A 237 0.39 23.77 -19.47
N ASP A 238 -0.73 23.07 -19.57
CA ASP A 238 -2.05 23.66 -19.37
C ASP A 238 -2.21 24.18 -17.93
N MET A 239 -1.80 23.42 -16.92
CA MET A 239 -1.79 23.84 -15.52
C MET A 239 -0.95 25.10 -15.31
N ILE A 240 0.25 25.17 -15.88
CA ILE A 240 1.12 26.36 -15.78
C ILE A 240 0.40 27.64 -16.26
N ASN A 241 -0.41 27.53 -17.32
CA ASN A 241 -1.02 28.68 -17.96
C ASN A 241 -2.44 29.00 -17.44
N ASN A 242 -3.18 27.99 -16.98
CA ASN A 242 -4.61 28.12 -16.68
C ASN A 242 -5.01 27.77 -15.24
N TYR A 243 -4.05 27.56 -14.32
CA TYR A 243 -4.37 27.19 -12.93
C TYR A 243 -5.27 28.19 -12.19
N LYS A 244 -5.23 29.48 -12.57
CA LYS A 244 -6.06 30.53 -11.96
C LYS A 244 -7.54 30.41 -12.35
N ASP A 245 -7.78 29.83 -13.53
CA ASP A 245 -9.08 29.86 -14.20
C ASP A 245 -9.79 28.51 -14.18
N VAL A 246 -9.05 27.41 -14.19
CA VAL A 246 -9.60 26.05 -14.29
C VAL A 246 -8.95 25.14 -13.24
N ASN A 247 -9.77 24.31 -12.59
CA ASN A 247 -9.30 23.36 -11.58
C ASN A 247 -8.54 22.16 -12.20
N ALA A 248 -7.77 21.42 -11.37
CA ALA A 248 -6.95 20.29 -11.83
C ALA A 248 -7.76 19.25 -12.62
N ASP A 249 -8.92 18.84 -12.08
CA ASP A 249 -9.78 17.84 -12.70
C ASP A 249 -10.31 18.30 -14.07
N GLY A 250 -10.70 19.57 -14.19
CA GLY A 250 -11.14 20.18 -15.44
C GLY A 250 -10.02 20.22 -16.49
N ILE A 251 -8.80 20.60 -16.10
CA ILE A 251 -7.63 20.60 -16.99
C ILE A 251 -7.27 19.18 -17.44
N ILE A 252 -7.29 18.20 -16.54
CA ILE A 252 -7.00 16.80 -16.88
C ILE A 252 -8.06 16.26 -17.85
N LYS A 253 -9.35 16.45 -17.54
CA LYS A 253 -10.45 15.95 -18.37
C LYS A 253 -10.44 16.56 -19.77
N ARG A 254 -10.23 17.87 -19.91
CA ARG A 254 -10.25 18.52 -21.23
C ARG A 254 -9.08 18.11 -22.12
N GLN A 255 -7.88 17.91 -21.56
CA GLN A 255 -6.71 17.46 -22.31
C GLN A 255 -6.87 16.01 -22.78
N LEU A 256 -7.45 15.14 -21.94
CA LEU A 256 -7.72 13.75 -22.31
C LEU A 256 -8.87 13.64 -23.32
N ALA A 257 -9.92 14.47 -23.18
CA ALA A 257 -10.99 14.55 -24.16
C ALA A 257 -10.49 15.07 -25.52
N LEU A 258 -9.58 16.06 -25.52
CA LEU A 258 -8.95 16.58 -26.74
C LEU A 258 -8.15 15.49 -27.48
N ALA A 259 -7.58 14.53 -26.75
CA ALA A 259 -6.83 13.43 -27.34
C ALA A 259 -7.72 12.34 -27.96
N ASN A 260 -9.01 12.29 -27.62
CA ASN A 260 -10.00 11.36 -28.16
C ASN A 260 -9.57 9.88 -28.10
N PHE A 261 -8.97 9.47 -26.98
CA PHE A 261 -8.50 8.10 -26.79
C PHE A 261 -9.65 7.11 -26.66
N GLU A 262 -9.42 5.86 -27.08
CA GLU A 262 -10.31 4.74 -26.76
C GLU A 262 -10.36 4.52 -25.23
N ASP A 263 -11.49 4.00 -24.73
CA ASP A 263 -11.72 3.81 -23.29
C ASP A 263 -10.62 3.01 -22.58
N THR A 264 -10.04 2.01 -23.25
CA THR A 264 -8.95 1.18 -22.72
C THR A 264 -7.69 2.01 -22.50
N THR A 265 -7.33 2.84 -23.47
CA THR A 265 -6.21 3.78 -23.40
C THR A 265 -6.47 4.86 -22.35
N LEU A 266 -7.68 5.42 -22.30
CA LEU A 266 -8.07 6.41 -21.30
C LEU A 266 -7.95 5.85 -19.88
N LYS A 267 -8.44 4.62 -19.64
CA LYS A 267 -8.30 3.93 -18.35
C LYS A 267 -6.84 3.71 -17.95
N SER A 268 -5.97 3.37 -18.91
CA SER A 268 -4.53 3.21 -18.65
C SER A 268 -3.84 4.54 -18.27
N PHE A 269 -4.40 5.67 -18.71
CA PHE A 269 -3.91 6.99 -18.31
C PHE A 269 -4.22 7.30 -16.83
N TYR A 270 -5.41 6.91 -16.34
CA TYR A 270 -5.81 7.12 -14.94
C TYR A 270 -5.17 6.10 -14.00
N ASN A 271 -3.89 6.30 -13.67
CA ASN A 271 -3.21 5.57 -12.61
C ASN A 271 -2.87 6.48 -11.42
N ASN A 272 -2.76 5.89 -10.23
CA ASN A 272 -2.61 6.64 -8.98
C ASN A 272 -1.32 7.48 -8.94
N GLU A 273 -0.21 6.97 -9.48
CA GLU A 273 1.09 7.65 -9.51
C GLU A 273 1.00 8.95 -10.33
N ARG A 274 0.45 8.88 -11.55
CA ARG A 274 0.28 10.03 -12.45
C ARG A 274 -0.73 11.03 -11.93
N MET A 275 -1.87 10.56 -11.41
CA MET A 275 -2.89 11.46 -10.87
C MET A 275 -2.40 12.17 -9.61
N GLY A 276 -1.67 11.48 -8.73
CA GLY A 276 -1.02 12.10 -7.57
C GLY A 276 -0.01 13.16 -7.99
N PHE A 277 0.84 12.85 -8.98
CA PHE A 277 1.80 13.80 -9.55
C PHE A 277 1.11 15.04 -10.14
N LEU A 278 0.12 14.87 -11.01
CA LEU A 278 -0.56 15.98 -11.69
C LEU A 278 -1.29 16.90 -10.72
N ASN A 279 -1.96 16.34 -9.70
CA ASN A 279 -2.60 17.15 -8.66
C ASN A 279 -1.56 17.93 -7.84
N LYS A 280 -0.45 17.30 -7.46
CA LYS A 280 0.63 17.98 -6.74
C LYS A 280 1.31 19.07 -7.59
N PHE A 281 1.48 18.82 -8.89
CA PHE A 281 2.00 19.79 -9.84
C PHE A 281 1.06 20.98 -10.04
N TYR A 282 -0.25 20.74 -10.02
CA TYR A 282 -1.25 21.81 -10.03
C TYR A 282 -1.16 22.68 -8.76
N ASP A 283 -0.96 22.07 -7.59
CA ASP A 283 -0.77 22.81 -6.34
C ASP A 283 0.53 23.64 -6.37
N TYR A 284 1.60 23.10 -6.94
CA TYR A 284 2.82 23.87 -7.23
C TYR A 284 2.53 25.08 -8.13
N CYS A 285 1.72 24.91 -9.18
CA CYS A 285 1.32 26.02 -10.05
C CYS A 285 0.52 27.08 -9.29
N LYS A 286 -0.41 26.68 -8.41
CA LYS A 286 -1.11 27.65 -7.55
C LYS A 286 -0.19 28.40 -6.62
N ALA A 287 0.74 27.69 -5.98
CA ALA A 287 1.62 28.25 -4.98
C ALA A 287 2.70 29.18 -5.58
N ASN A 288 3.10 28.96 -6.83
CA ASN A 288 4.25 29.65 -7.43
C ASN A 288 3.94 30.42 -8.72
N GLY A 289 2.73 30.33 -9.27
CA GLY A 289 2.47 30.64 -10.68
C GLY A 289 2.48 32.12 -11.10
N ASP A 290 2.79 33.05 -10.18
CA ASP A 290 3.08 34.43 -10.56
C ASP A 290 4.51 34.61 -11.12
N SER A 291 5.46 33.74 -10.73
CA SER A 291 6.87 33.86 -11.16
C SER A 291 7.61 32.54 -11.37
N PHE A 292 7.10 31.43 -10.80
CA PHE A 292 7.78 30.12 -10.77
C PHE A 292 9.25 30.23 -10.32
N ASN A 293 9.54 31.12 -9.36
CA ASN A 293 10.90 31.35 -8.86
C ASN A 293 11.40 30.21 -7.97
N THR A 294 10.51 29.54 -7.24
CA THR A 294 10.84 28.31 -6.51
C THR A 294 10.87 27.14 -7.49
N LYS A 295 11.99 26.41 -7.50
CA LYS A 295 12.09 25.14 -8.25
C LYS A 295 11.04 24.14 -7.75
N TRP A 296 10.56 23.27 -8.62
CA TRP A 296 9.66 22.19 -8.22
C TRP A 296 10.32 21.32 -7.16
N SER A 297 11.56 20.89 -7.32
CA SER A 297 12.24 20.03 -6.33
C SER A 297 12.35 20.69 -4.95
N GLU A 298 12.65 22.00 -4.92
CA GLU A 298 12.70 22.80 -3.70
C GLU A 298 11.31 23.02 -3.09
N TRP A 299 10.30 23.28 -3.92
CA TRP A 299 8.93 23.42 -3.45
C TRP A 299 8.36 22.08 -3.01
N ASN A 300 8.73 20.99 -3.64
CA ASN A 300 8.30 19.63 -3.33
C ASN A 300 8.94 19.15 -2.02
N SER A 301 10.21 19.50 -1.80
CA SER A 301 10.91 19.24 -0.54
C SER A 301 10.46 20.18 0.58
N LYS A 302 10.18 21.46 0.28
CA LYS A 302 9.62 22.43 1.24
C LYS A 302 8.14 22.21 1.52
N ALA A 303 7.33 21.77 0.57
CA ALA A 303 5.97 21.27 0.82
C ALA A 303 6.01 19.94 1.59
N SER A 304 7.17 19.30 1.72
CA SER A 304 7.40 18.21 2.67
C SER A 304 7.92 18.72 4.03
N SER A 305 8.31 20.01 4.17
CA SER A 305 8.92 20.59 5.38
C SER A 305 8.25 21.87 5.95
N ILE A 306 7.31 22.50 5.24
CA ILE A 306 6.51 23.69 5.61
C ILE A 306 5.05 23.28 5.90
N ASP A 307 4.68 22.08 5.47
CA ASP A 307 3.42 21.39 5.75
C ASP A 307 3.24 20.97 7.23
N GLU A 308 4.10 21.43 8.12
CA GLU A 308 4.03 21.25 9.58
C GLU A 308 3.22 22.33 10.32
N THR A 309 2.86 23.46 9.68
CA THR A 309 2.21 24.57 10.41
C THR A 309 0.83 25.02 9.94
N ASP A 310 0.28 24.51 8.82
CA ASP A 310 -1.07 24.94 8.36
C ASP A 310 -1.93 23.86 7.68
N LYS A 311 -1.73 22.58 8.01
CA LYS A 311 -2.58 21.44 7.60
C LYS A 311 -3.89 21.32 8.40
N SER A 312 -4.56 22.43 8.68
CA SER A 312 -5.80 22.38 9.48
C SER A 312 -7.08 22.12 8.68
N ASN A 313 -7.14 22.27 7.34
CA ASN A 313 -8.46 22.22 6.68
C ASN A 313 -8.63 21.70 5.24
N ALA A 314 -7.63 21.15 4.54
CA ALA A 314 -7.86 20.66 3.16
C ALA A 314 -7.17 19.34 2.77
N ILE A 315 -6.60 18.61 3.74
CA ILE A 315 -6.18 17.22 3.56
C ILE A 315 -7.29 16.34 4.13
N LYS A 316 -8.41 16.30 3.42
CA LYS A 316 -9.36 15.21 3.50
C LYS A 316 -9.67 14.80 2.07
N VAL A 317 -9.39 13.53 1.80
CA VAL A 317 -9.73 12.79 0.58
C VAL A 317 -8.69 12.84 -0.54
N SER A 318 -7.52 12.20 -0.33
CA SER A 318 -7.03 11.08 -1.19
C SER A 318 -5.55 10.73 -0.96
N ASN A 319 -5.23 10.17 0.21
CA ASN A 319 -4.18 9.16 0.37
C ASN A 319 -4.40 8.46 1.72
N VAL A 320 -5.28 7.47 1.72
CA VAL A 320 -5.59 6.65 2.91
C VAL A 320 -5.12 5.23 2.63
N ASN A 321 -3.80 5.07 2.51
CA ASN A 321 -3.16 3.79 2.19
C ASN A 321 -2.10 3.46 3.26
N SER A 322 -2.57 3.15 4.47
CA SER A 322 -1.81 2.56 5.60
C SER A 322 -0.70 3.39 6.26
N VAL A 323 -0.62 3.30 7.58
CA VAL A 323 0.48 3.83 8.43
C VAL A 323 1.63 2.81 8.57
N HIS A 324 1.44 1.60 8.05
CA HIS A 324 2.40 0.50 8.12
C HIS A 324 3.34 0.50 6.91
N MET A 325 4.64 0.41 7.16
CA MET A 325 5.66 0.34 6.11
C MET A 325 5.92 -1.10 5.70
N LYS A 326 5.89 -1.36 4.40
CA LYS A 326 6.00 -2.71 3.85
C LYS A 326 7.36 -2.95 3.25
N ASN A 327 7.82 -4.19 3.30
CA ASN A 327 8.90 -4.62 2.44
C ASN A 327 8.47 -4.46 0.96
N ASN A 328 9.27 -3.76 0.17
CA ASN A 328 8.99 -3.51 -1.24
C ASN A 328 9.53 -4.61 -2.17
N ILE A 329 10.21 -5.62 -1.63
CA ILE A 329 10.75 -6.77 -2.37
C ILE A 329 10.02 -8.04 -1.92
N ILE A 330 9.27 -8.64 -2.83
CA ILE A 330 8.63 -9.94 -2.63
C ILE A 330 9.70 -11.04 -2.64
N PRO A 331 9.77 -11.93 -1.63
CA PRO A 331 10.73 -13.03 -1.62
C PRO A 331 10.44 -14.01 -2.76
N LYS A 332 11.50 -14.46 -3.43
CA LYS A 332 11.51 -15.57 -4.40
C LYS A 332 12.00 -16.87 -3.77
N SER A 333 12.78 -16.79 -2.69
CA SER A 333 13.09 -17.92 -1.84
C SER A 333 13.53 -17.44 -0.45
N LEU A 334 13.58 -18.35 0.51
CA LEU A 334 13.94 -18.06 1.90
C LEU A 334 15.11 -18.93 2.39
N TYR A 335 15.95 -18.36 3.23
CA TYR A 335 16.78 -19.11 4.18
C TYR A 335 16.06 -19.12 5.52
N ALA A 336 15.48 -20.27 5.85
CA ALA A 336 14.79 -20.50 7.10
C ALA A 336 15.78 -20.98 8.16
N ILE A 337 15.72 -20.42 9.37
CA ILE A 337 16.63 -20.76 10.46
C ILE A 337 15.90 -20.83 11.80
N SER A 338 16.18 -21.84 12.63
CA SER A 338 15.63 -21.93 13.98
C SER A 338 16.46 -21.12 14.96
N LEU A 339 15.78 -20.32 15.78
CA LEU A 339 16.39 -19.54 16.87
C LEU A 339 16.60 -20.37 18.15
N ASP A 340 16.01 -21.57 18.25
CA ASP A 340 15.97 -22.37 19.49
C ASP A 340 17.37 -22.80 19.96
N SER A 341 18.30 -23.06 19.04
CA SER A 341 19.65 -23.56 19.35
C SER A 341 20.73 -22.47 19.40
N MET A 342 20.36 -21.20 19.20
CA MET A 342 21.29 -20.08 19.15
C MET A 342 21.56 -19.49 20.54
N THR A 343 22.75 -18.93 20.72
CA THR A 343 23.01 -18.04 21.85
C THR A 343 22.17 -16.74 21.74
N PRO A 344 21.89 -16.04 22.84
CA PRO A 344 21.15 -14.76 22.80
C PRO A 344 21.74 -13.72 21.83
N GLY A 345 23.08 -13.58 21.81
CA GLY A 345 23.76 -12.69 20.87
C GLY A 345 23.58 -13.10 19.42
N GLU A 346 23.57 -14.41 19.11
CA GLU A 346 23.35 -14.92 17.76
C GLU A 346 21.90 -14.72 17.28
N ARG A 347 20.91 -14.83 18.18
CA ARG A 347 19.50 -14.51 17.86
C ARG A 347 19.35 -13.04 17.50
N THR A 348 19.97 -12.15 18.28
CA THR A 348 19.98 -10.70 18.04
C THR A 348 20.66 -10.38 16.71
N MET A 349 21.84 -10.95 16.47
CA MET A 349 22.59 -10.79 15.21
C MET A 349 21.76 -11.25 14.01
N THR A 350 21.18 -12.45 14.08
CA THR A 350 20.38 -13.06 12.99
C THR A 350 19.17 -12.21 12.65
N THR A 351 18.45 -11.74 13.66
CA THR A 351 17.28 -10.87 13.45
C THR A 351 17.69 -9.49 12.92
N SER A 352 18.80 -8.93 13.41
CA SER A 352 19.31 -7.66 12.88
C SER A 352 19.73 -7.77 11.42
N LEU A 353 20.32 -8.90 11.04
CA LEU A 353 20.65 -9.21 9.65
C LEU A 353 19.37 -9.34 8.82
N GLN A 354 18.36 -10.06 9.31
CA GLN A 354 17.04 -10.17 8.67
C GLN A 354 16.46 -8.79 8.38
N GLY A 355 16.46 -7.90 9.37
CA GLY A 355 16.00 -6.52 9.24
C GLY A 355 16.77 -5.70 8.22
N LEU A 356 18.08 -5.93 8.12
CA LEU A 356 18.97 -5.24 7.20
C LEU A 356 18.83 -5.73 5.75
N VAL A 357 18.56 -7.00 5.49
CA VAL A 357 18.71 -7.58 4.13
C VAL A 357 17.38 -7.80 3.42
N ASN A 358 16.29 -8.06 4.15
CA ASN A 358 15.06 -8.55 3.53
C ASN A 358 14.41 -7.55 2.56
N ASN A 359 14.54 -6.25 2.79
CA ASN A 359 14.06 -5.21 1.88
C ASN A 359 15.06 -4.81 0.79
N HIS A 360 16.17 -5.53 0.65
CA HIS A 360 17.20 -5.28 -0.35
C HIS A 360 17.44 -6.46 -1.30
N CYS A 361 16.85 -7.62 -1.04
CA CYS A 361 17.01 -8.80 -1.88
C CYS A 361 15.76 -9.71 -1.91
N SER A 362 15.67 -10.54 -2.97
CA SER A 362 14.57 -11.50 -3.13
C SER A 362 14.87 -12.89 -2.53
N PHE A 363 16.06 -13.09 -1.97
CA PHE A 363 16.42 -14.28 -1.22
C PHE A 363 16.47 -13.81 0.23
N GLN A 364 15.44 -14.08 1.02
CA GLN A 364 15.24 -13.41 2.31
C GLN A 364 15.48 -14.38 3.48
N ILE A 365 15.68 -13.84 4.68
CA ILE A 365 15.81 -14.62 5.91
C ILE A 365 14.41 -14.78 6.53
N TYR A 366 14.14 -15.98 7.04
CA TYR A 366 12.95 -16.29 7.82
C TYR A 366 13.35 -17.04 9.09
N THR A 367 12.85 -16.62 10.24
CA THR A 367 13.20 -17.20 11.54
C THR A 367 12.06 -18.07 12.08
N LEU A 368 12.42 -19.16 12.72
CA LEU A 368 11.50 -20.07 13.41
C LEU A 368 11.83 -20.11 14.90
N ASN A 369 10.80 -20.23 15.72
CA ASN A 369 10.91 -20.34 17.17
C ASN A 369 9.86 -21.34 17.66
N SER A 370 10.28 -22.35 18.43
CA SER A 370 9.39 -23.40 18.94
C SER A 370 8.27 -22.88 19.85
N SER A 371 8.47 -21.73 20.51
CA SER A 371 7.44 -21.08 21.34
C SER A 371 6.34 -20.38 20.53
N GLN A 372 6.55 -20.18 19.23
CA GLN A 372 5.60 -19.53 18.31
C GLN A 372 5.36 -20.44 17.09
N PRO A 373 4.70 -21.60 17.29
CA PRO A 373 4.63 -22.66 16.28
C PRO A 373 3.93 -22.26 14.97
N ASP A 374 3.04 -21.26 14.99
CA ASP A 374 2.28 -20.86 13.80
C ASP A 374 3.17 -20.25 12.71
N TYR A 375 4.37 -19.73 13.04
CA TYR A 375 5.32 -19.27 12.02
C TYR A 375 5.78 -20.37 11.06
N LYS A 376 5.69 -21.64 11.46
CA LYS A 376 5.92 -22.76 10.55
C LYS A 376 4.76 -22.93 9.56
N ILE A 377 3.53 -22.68 9.99
CA ILE A 377 2.34 -22.71 9.11
C ILE A 377 2.50 -21.63 8.03
N TRP A 378 2.89 -20.41 8.42
CA TRP A 378 3.11 -19.32 7.46
C TRP A 378 4.25 -19.63 6.49
N LEU A 379 5.35 -20.23 6.96
CA LEU A 379 6.45 -20.64 6.09
C LEU A 379 6.00 -21.68 5.05
N GLU A 380 5.22 -22.67 5.45
CA GLU A 380 4.69 -23.69 4.53
C GLU A 380 3.63 -23.11 3.57
N ASP A 381 2.85 -22.13 4.00
CA ASP A 381 1.92 -21.40 3.15
C ASP A 381 2.66 -20.59 2.08
N LEU A 382 3.72 -19.86 2.46
CA LEU A 382 4.56 -19.12 1.51
C LEU A 382 5.13 -20.06 0.43
N LYS A 383 5.56 -21.26 0.82
CA LYS A 383 6.03 -22.29 -0.10
C LYS A 383 4.93 -22.82 -1.01
N SER A 384 3.78 -23.19 -0.44
CA SER A 384 2.76 -23.98 -1.14
C SER A 384 1.81 -23.11 -1.97
N ASN A 385 1.47 -21.91 -1.47
CA ASN A 385 0.44 -21.05 -2.05
C ASN A 385 1.02 -19.77 -2.67
N HIS A 386 2.25 -19.40 -2.34
CA HIS A 386 2.92 -18.20 -2.84
C HIS A 386 4.19 -18.46 -3.64
N ASN A 387 4.53 -19.72 -3.93
CA ASN A 387 5.69 -20.14 -4.72
C ASN A 387 7.04 -19.62 -4.18
N VAL A 388 7.19 -19.56 -2.85
CA VAL A 388 8.43 -19.14 -2.18
C VAL A 388 9.10 -20.35 -1.51
N PRO A 389 9.94 -21.11 -2.22
CA PRO A 389 10.69 -22.21 -1.62
C PRO A 389 11.64 -21.72 -0.53
N TYR A 390 12.01 -22.61 0.40
CA TYR A 390 12.98 -22.30 1.44
C TYR A 390 14.03 -23.40 1.61
N GLU A 391 15.21 -22.99 2.08
CA GLU A 391 16.30 -23.86 2.53
C GLU A 391 16.49 -23.67 4.04
N MET A 392 16.74 -24.76 4.77
CA MET A 392 17.03 -24.69 6.20
C MET A 392 18.52 -24.46 6.43
N ILE A 393 18.85 -23.38 7.14
CA ILE A 393 20.21 -23.07 7.59
C ILE A 393 20.31 -23.37 9.09
N SER A 394 21.43 -23.95 9.52
CA SER A 394 21.68 -24.27 10.93
C SER A 394 22.68 -23.34 11.61
N ASP A 395 23.64 -22.78 10.87
CA ASP A 395 24.66 -21.88 11.40
C ASP A 395 24.32 -20.41 11.08
N PRO A 396 24.05 -19.55 12.07
CA PRO A 396 23.77 -18.13 11.82
C PRO A 396 24.96 -17.40 11.15
N TRP A 397 26.19 -17.89 11.32
CA TRP A 397 27.36 -17.29 10.68
C TRP A 397 27.46 -17.61 9.18
N GLU A 398 26.77 -18.64 8.71
CA GLU A 398 26.61 -18.89 7.28
C GLU A 398 25.78 -17.78 6.63
N LEU A 399 24.70 -17.35 7.28
CA LEU A 399 23.89 -16.21 6.79
C LEU A 399 24.73 -14.94 6.68
N ILE A 400 25.60 -14.65 7.66
CA ILE A 400 26.51 -13.50 7.60
C ILE A 400 27.42 -13.56 6.37
N LYS A 401 27.90 -14.75 6.01
CA LYS A 401 28.74 -14.95 4.81
C LYS A 401 27.92 -14.78 3.52
N ILE A 402 26.72 -15.35 3.47
CA ILE A 402 25.80 -15.24 2.31
C ILE A 402 25.48 -13.78 2.02
N TYR A 403 25.19 -12.99 3.05
CA TYR A 403 24.75 -11.60 2.90
C TYR A 403 25.84 -10.56 3.14
N LYS A 404 27.12 -10.96 3.14
CA LYS A 404 28.24 -10.08 3.51
C LYS A 404 28.24 -8.74 2.78
N ASP A 405 27.87 -8.72 1.49
CA ASP A 405 27.89 -7.51 0.65
C ASP A 405 26.82 -6.47 1.03
N TYR A 406 25.75 -6.91 1.71
CA TYR A 406 24.71 -6.04 2.25
C TYR A 406 25.11 -5.39 3.59
N ILE A 407 26.09 -5.96 4.29
CA ILE A 407 26.50 -5.52 5.62
C ILE A 407 27.57 -4.43 5.49
N LYS A 408 27.22 -3.17 5.82
CA LYS A 408 28.19 -2.06 5.82
C LYS A 408 29.03 -1.97 7.09
N GLY A 409 28.65 -2.72 8.12
CA GLY A 409 29.39 -2.85 9.36
C GLY A 409 28.53 -3.41 10.48
N TYR A 410 29.00 -3.29 11.73
CA TYR A 410 28.26 -3.67 12.92
C TYR A 410 28.20 -2.57 13.97
N VAL A 411 27.20 -2.63 14.85
CA VAL A 411 27.06 -1.78 16.04
C VAL A 411 27.13 -2.66 17.29
N LEU A 412 27.96 -2.28 18.26
CA LEU A 412 28.10 -3.01 19.52
C LEU A 412 27.00 -2.65 20.52
N TYR A 413 26.58 -3.65 21.28
CA TYR A 413 25.76 -3.48 22.47
C TYR A 413 26.26 -4.39 23.61
N ASN A 414 25.80 -4.11 24.81
CA ASN A 414 26.11 -4.88 26.01
C ASN A 414 25.12 -6.07 26.10
N GLY A 415 25.66 -7.29 26.07
CA GLY A 415 24.87 -8.54 26.08
C GLY A 415 24.25 -8.92 27.43
N GLU A 416 24.30 -8.05 28.42
CA GLU A 416 23.69 -8.29 29.73
C GLU A 416 22.15 -8.13 29.70
N THR A 417 21.47 -8.95 30.50
CA THR A 417 20.00 -9.00 30.57
C THR A 417 19.41 -7.62 30.93
N LYS A 418 18.33 -7.21 30.28
CA LYS A 418 17.67 -5.89 30.42
C LYS A 418 18.52 -4.66 30.05
N ASP A 419 19.72 -4.81 29.49
CA ASP A 419 20.55 -3.64 29.15
C ASP A 419 19.95 -2.85 27.96
N PRO A 420 19.69 -1.54 28.10
CA PRO A 420 19.00 -0.74 27.07
C PRO A 420 19.82 -0.55 25.79
N SER A 421 21.13 -0.81 25.82
CA SER A 421 22.01 -0.62 24.66
C SER A 421 21.60 -1.45 23.44
N ILE A 422 20.92 -2.58 23.61
CA ILE A 422 20.40 -3.38 22.49
C ILE A 422 19.38 -2.60 21.64
N ASN A 423 18.49 -1.84 22.28
CA ASN A 423 17.49 -1.01 21.61
C ASN A 423 18.16 0.16 20.87
N ASN A 424 19.15 0.76 21.53
CA ASN A 424 19.94 1.85 20.95
C ASN A 424 20.76 1.38 19.75
N ALA A 425 21.39 0.21 19.85
CA ALA A 425 22.17 -0.39 18.78
C ALA A 425 21.30 -0.76 17.57
N CYS A 426 20.11 -1.34 17.78
CA CYS A 426 19.17 -1.62 16.68
C CYS A 426 18.71 -0.35 15.97
N SER A 427 18.38 0.71 16.72
CA SER A 427 17.97 2.00 16.15
C SER A 427 19.10 2.62 15.31
N LEU A 428 20.34 2.59 15.82
CA LEU A 428 21.52 3.07 15.09
C LEU A 428 21.83 2.21 13.87
N ALA A 429 21.71 0.89 13.97
CA ALA A 429 21.99 -0.07 12.92
C ALA A 429 21.12 0.18 11.67
N GLY A 430 19.83 0.46 11.85
CA GLY A 430 18.92 0.83 10.75
C GLY A 430 19.35 2.10 9.99
N LEU A 431 19.97 3.07 10.67
CA LEU A 431 20.51 4.27 10.03
C LEU A 431 21.86 4.05 9.34
N LYS A 432 22.64 3.07 9.79
CA LYS A 432 24.01 2.81 9.33
C LYS A 432 24.13 1.67 8.32
N ASN A 433 23.02 1.00 7.98
CA ASN A 433 23.01 -0.23 7.19
C ASN A 433 23.96 -1.28 7.80
N ALA A 434 23.89 -1.42 9.12
CA ALA A 434 24.76 -2.27 9.92
C ALA A 434 23.93 -3.37 10.61
N ILE A 435 24.60 -4.43 11.06
CA ILE A 435 24.02 -5.43 11.96
C ILE A 435 24.34 -5.10 13.42
N VAL A 436 23.64 -5.72 14.36
CA VAL A 436 23.86 -5.55 15.80
C VAL A 436 24.63 -6.74 16.34
N ILE A 437 25.69 -6.49 17.12
CA ILE A 437 26.61 -7.51 17.63
C ILE A 437 26.78 -7.36 19.14
N ASP A 438 26.51 -8.44 19.86
CA ASP A 438 26.84 -8.58 21.27
C ASP A 438 28.36 -8.49 21.41
N GLU A 439 28.86 -7.76 22.41
CA GLU A 439 30.29 -7.64 22.65
C GLU A 439 31.02 -8.99 22.74
N LYS A 440 30.35 -10.05 23.23
CA LYS A 440 30.89 -11.41 23.31
C LYS A 440 31.15 -12.03 21.93
N LEU A 441 30.47 -11.55 20.88
CA LEU A 441 30.61 -12.01 19.50
C LEU A 441 31.53 -11.12 18.64
N GLU A 442 32.02 -9.99 19.17
CA GLU A 442 32.85 -9.05 18.43
C GLU A 442 34.13 -9.66 17.82
N PRO A 443 34.89 -10.54 18.53
CA PRO A 443 36.08 -11.14 17.93
C PRO A 443 35.76 -11.89 16.63
N LYS A 444 34.65 -12.61 16.59
CA LYS A 444 34.24 -13.43 15.45
C LYS A 444 33.75 -12.60 14.26
N ILE A 445 33.04 -11.49 14.50
CA ILE A 445 32.62 -10.61 13.40
C ILE A 445 33.82 -9.87 12.77
N LYS A 446 34.84 -9.52 13.58
CA LYS A 446 36.09 -8.90 13.10
C LYS A 446 36.87 -9.84 12.17
N GLU A 447 36.92 -11.13 12.47
CA GLU A 447 37.56 -12.13 11.60
C GLU A 447 36.94 -12.20 10.19
N LEU A 448 35.67 -11.82 10.05
CA LEU A 448 34.99 -11.75 8.75
C LEU A 448 35.26 -10.45 7.98
N GLY A 449 36.04 -9.52 8.55
CA GLY A 449 36.41 -8.25 7.93
C GLY A 449 35.28 -7.23 7.89
N ILE A 450 34.28 -7.37 8.76
CA ILE A 450 33.17 -6.42 8.88
C ILE A 450 33.56 -5.36 9.91
N GLU A 451 33.47 -4.08 9.55
CA GLU A 451 33.94 -2.97 10.37
C GLU A 451 32.93 -2.51 11.42
N ASN A 452 33.43 -1.99 12.55
CA ASN A 452 32.61 -1.32 13.56
C ASN A 452 32.09 0.05 13.04
N LYS A 453 30.79 0.32 13.19
CA LYS A 453 30.12 1.58 12.80
C LYS A 453 29.45 2.31 13.97
N GLY A 454 29.54 1.78 15.19
CA GLY A 454 28.97 2.37 16.40
C GLY A 454 29.16 1.49 17.62
N ASP A 455 29.18 2.13 18.79
CA ASP A 455 29.26 1.43 20.08
C ASP A 455 28.23 2.03 21.04
N CYS A 456 27.24 1.21 21.43
CA CYS A 456 26.16 1.60 22.31
C CYS A 456 26.30 1.01 23.72
N ARG A 457 27.37 0.27 24.06
CA ARG A 457 27.47 -0.50 25.32
C ARG A 457 27.26 0.30 26.60
N ASN A 458 27.56 1.60 26.57
CA ASN A 458 27.44 2.50 27.72
C ASN A 458 26.35 3.57 27.50
N THR A 459 25.25 3.19 26.85
CA THR A 459 24.12 4.10 26.57
C THR A 459 22.91 3.74 27.43
N ASP A 460 22.18 4.76 27.89
CA ASP A 460 20.96 4.60 28.69
C ASP A 460 19.70 4.46 27.80
N GLU A 461 18.52 4.28 28.40
CA GLU A 461 17.25 4.14 27.68
C GLU A 461 16.83 5.37 26.87
N ASN A 462 17.40 6.56 27.12
CA ASN A 462 17.07 7.80 26.43
C ASN A 462 17.96 8.07 25.22
N TRP A 463 19.15 7.45 25.19
CA TRP A 463 20.22 7.79 24.26
C TRP A 463 19.78 7.79 22.79
N ALA A 464 19.06 6.76 22.32
CA ALA A 464 18.65 6.71 20.91
C ALA A 464 17.69 7.83 20.54
N TYR A 465 16.73 8.17 21.41
CA TYR A 465 15.86 9.31 21.16
C TYR A 465 16.69 10.60 21.08
N ASP A 466 17.51 10.86 22.09
CA ASP A 466 18.28 12.11 22.21
C ASP A 466 19.29 12.31 21.07
N ASN A 467 19.85 11.21 20.56
CA ASN A 467 20.94 11.27 19.60
C ASN A 467 20.52 10.96 18.16
N LEU A 468 19.41 10.25 17.93
CA LEU A 468 19.04 9.69 16.62
C LEU A 468 17.68 10.13 16.11
N TRP A 469 16.73 10.58 16.95
CA TRP A 469 15.34 10.87 16.52
C TRP A 469 15.26 11.75 15.27
N ASN A 470 16.05 12.84 15.25
CA ASN A 470 16.09 13.79 14.13
C ASN A 470 17.18 13.49 13.09
N LYS A 471 17.72 12.26 13.06
CA LYS A 471 18.79 11.83 12.13
C LYS A 471 18.31 10.81 11.09
N GLY A 472 17.02 10.82 10.78
CA GLY A 472 16.41 9.98 9.76
C GLY A 472 15.71 8.73 10.29
N LEU A 473 15.40 8.69 11.60
CA LEU A 473 14.45 7.70 12.12
C LEU A 473 13.02 8.04 11.67
N ASN A 474 12.18 7.00 11.59
CA ASN A 474 10.77 7.14 11.26
C ASN A 474 9.98 7.80 12.42
N HIS A 475 9.11 8.75 12.08
CA HIS A 475 8.25 9.48 13.05
C HIS A 475 6.78 9.03 13.04
N SER A 476 6.35 8.24 12.06
CA SER A 476 5.02 7.63 11.98
C SER A 476 4.92 6.28 12.69
N MET A 477 6.05 5.69 13.09
CA MET A 477 6.13 4.37 13.70
C MET A 477 7.35 4.22 14.62
N VAL A 478 7.10 3.72 15.83
CA VAL A 478 8.13 3.39 16.83
C VAL A 478 7.88 1.99 17.39
N MET A 479 8.91 1.43 18.02
CA MET A 479 8.85 0.13 18.68
C MET A 479 9.04 0.31 20.19
N GLU A 480 8.03 -0.06 20.99
CA GLU A 480 8.15 -0.13 22.44
C GLU A 480 8.51 -1.57 22.84
N LEU A 481 9.79 -1.82 23.13
CA LEU A 481 10.30 -3.17 23.23
C LEU A 481 11.24 -3.33 24.42
N SER A 482 10.84 -4.14 25.40
CA SER A 482 11.70 -4.50 26.53
C SER A 482 13.07 -5.02 26.04
N PRO A 483 14.19 -4.58 26.62
CA PRO A 483 15.51 -5.05 26.20
C PRO A 483 15.70 -6.57 26.34
N ASP A 484 14.89 -7.24 27.16
CA ASP A 484 14.86 -8.72 27.26
C ASP A 484 14.31 -9.42 26.01
N ARG A 485 13.61 -8.68 25.14
CA ARG A 485 13.15 -9.19 23.84
C ARG A 485 14.30 -9.06 22.84
N ILE A 486 15.14 -10.07 22.78
CA ILE A 486 16.39 -10.02 22.02
C ILE A 486 16.22 -10.22 20.50
N ASP A 487 15.07 -10.70 20.04
CA ASP A 487 14.85 -11.09 18.64
C ASP A 487 13.49 -10.68 18.05
N ALA A 488 12.38 -10.84 18.75
CA ALA A 488 11.08 -10.40 18.21
C ALA A 488 11.09 -8.90 17.84
N LEU A 489 10.39 -8.55 16.76
CA LEU A 489 10.12 -7.20 16.24
C LEU A 489 11.35 -6.39 15.75
N ARG A 490 12.58 -6.78 16.12
CA ARG A 490 13.80 -6.01 15.79
C ARG A 490 14.12 -6.03 14.29
N ASP A 491 13.75 -7.09 13.56
CA ASP A 491 13.91 -7.14 12.10
C ASP A 491 13.15 -5.99 11.45
N TYR A 492 11.89 -5.85 11.85
CA TYR A 492 11.00 -4.83 11.33
C TYR A 492 11.43 -3.44 11.75
N ALA A 493 11.86 -3.24 13.01
CA ALA A 493 12.40 -1.99 13.50
C ALA A 493 13.58 -1.47 12.66
N ILE A 494 14.52 -2.37 12.32
CA ILE A 494 15.70 -2.03 11.52
C ILE A 494 15.32 -1.70 10.08
N MET A 495 14.48 -2.52 9.45
CA MET A 495 14.00 -2.28 8.08
C MET A 495 13.29 -0.93 7.96
N THR A 496 12.49 -0.60 8.98
CA THR A 496 11.67 0.62 9.02
C THR A 496 12.43 1.84 9.53
N LYS A 497 13.66 1.69 10.01
CA LYS A 497 14.42 2.74 10.70
C LYS A 497 13.62 3.37 11.84
N SER A 498 12.86 2.56 12.56
CA SER A 498 12.07 3.02 13.70
C SER A 498 12.93 3.13 14.96
N LEU A 499 12.61 4.11 15.80
CA LEU A 499 13.14 4.16 17.15
C LEU A 499 12.66 2.93 17.94
N ILE A 500 13.57 2.22 18.57
CA ILE A 500 13.26 1.25 19.62
C ILE A 500 13.53 1.90 20.96
N PHE A 501 12.54 1.92 21.84
CA PHE A 501 12.65 2.48 23.19
C PHE A 501 11.88 1.61 24.18
N TYR A 502 12.18 1.76 25.47
CA TYR A 502 11.42 1.09 26.52
C TYR A 502 11.61 1.77 27.87
N GLU A 503 10.50 1.97 28.57
CA GLU A 503 10.47 2.50 29.93
C GLU A 503 9.82 1.46 30.84
N GLY A 504 10.63 0.72 31.59
CA GLY A 504 10.13 -0.45 32.33
C GLY A 504 9.31 -0.14 33.60
N SER A 505 9.17 1.13 33.96
CA SER A 505 8.41 1.55 35.13
C SER A 505 6.97 1.86 34.74
N VAL A 506 6.00 1.26 35.44
CA VAL A 506 4.57 1.53 35.25
C VAL A 506 4.25 3.01 35.49
N ASP A 507 4.72 3.56 36.62
CA ASP A 507 4.36 4.92 37.08
C ASP A 507 5.18 6.05 36.43
N LYS A 508 6.30 5.75 35.78
CA LYS A 508 7.09 6.74 35.05
C LYS A 508 6.78 6.65 33.58
N THR A 509 6.32 7.76 33.01
CA THR A 509 5.93 7.87 31.59
C THR A 509 6.81 8.85 30.82
N ALA A 510 7.91 9.35 31.39
CA ALA A 510 8.62 10.50 30.85
C ALA A 510 9.21 10.23 29.45
N LEU A 511 9.79 9.05 29.24
CA LEU A 511 10.29 8.66 27.93
C LEU A 511 9.15 8.38 26.95
N ARG A 512 8.09 7.67 27.39
CA ARG A 512 6.88 7.42 26.57
C ARG A 512 6.20 8.73 26.14
N ASP A 513 5.99 9.66 27.07
CA ASP A 513 5.44 10.99 26.82
C ASP A 513 6.31 11.74 25.78
N LYS A 514 7.63 11.72 25.96
CA LYS A 514 8.58 12.41 25.06
C LYS A 514 8.55 11.83 23.65
N VAL A 515 8.55 10.50 23.51
CA VAL A 515 8.47 9.82 22.21
C VAL A 515 7.12 10.08 21.55
N PHE A 516 6.01 9.72 22.21
CA PHE A 516 4.68 9.77 21.60
C PHE A 516 4.22 11.20 21.27
N SER A 517 4.60 12.20 22.08
CA SER A 517 4.30 13.60 21.76
C SER A 517 5.02 14.13 20.51
N SER A 518 6.11 13.48 20.11
CA SER A 518 6.96 13.89 18.99
C SER A 518 6.69 13.10 17.71
N MET A 519 5.71 12.20 17.72
CA MET A 519 5.32 11.39 16.56
C MET A 519 4.33 12.10 15.64
N ASP A 520 4.29 11.67 14.38
CA ASP A 520 3.36 12.15 13.37
C ASP A 520 1.88 11.88 13.73
N ASN A 521 0.98 12.54 13.01
CA ASN A 521 -0.46 12.22 13.12
C ASN A 521 -0.77 10.80 12.62
N ASN A 522 -1.68 10.11 13.32
CA ASN A 522 -2.02 8.70 13.11
C ASN A 522 -0.86 7.73 13.30
N ALA A 523 0.21 8.13 13.99
CA ALA A 523 1.33 7.25 14.20
C ALA A 523 0.96 6.01 15.03
N THR A 524 1.74 4.94 14.86
CA THR A 524 1.50 3.66 15.54
C THR A 524 2.74 3.22 16.29
N CYS A 525 2.56 2.75 17.52
CA CYS A 525 3.59 2.07 18.29
C CYS A 525 3.35 0.57 18.24
N LEU A 526 4.34 -0.19 17.75
CA LEU A 526 4.33 -1.65 17.81
C LEU A 526 5.13 -2.10 19.02
N GLY A 527 4.68 -3.16 19.68
CA GLY A 527 5.30 -3.67 20.90
C GLY A 527 4.40 -3.49 22.11
N TRP A 528 4.97 -3.57 23.31
CA TRP A 528 4.21 -3.51 24.55
C TRP A 528 5.04 -2.92 25.69
N GLY A 529 4.40 -2.04 26.45
CA GLY A 529 4.98 -1.38 27.62
C GLY A 529 4.86 -2.20 28.91
N PRO A 530 5.11 -1.57 30.07
CA PRO A 530 5.17 -2.26 31.37
C PRO A 530 3.79 -2.68 31.91
N ASP A 531 2.70 -2.10 31.40
CA ASP A 531 1.33 -2.39 31.79
C ASP A 531 0.37 -2.08 30.62
N GLU A 532 -0.92 -2.40 30.79
CA GLU A 532 -1.95 -2.12 29.78
C GLU A 532 -2.52 -0.70 29.92
N PHE A 533 -3.06 -0.35 31.10
CA PHE A 533 -3.85 0.86 31.27
C PHE A 533 -3.05 2.14 31.04
N ILE A 534 -1.96 2.33 31.78
CA ILE A 534 -1.15 3.55 31.71
C ILE A 534 -0.48 3.61 30.35
N ASN A 535 -0.05 2.47 29.80
CA ASN A 535 0.60 2.46 28.50
C ASN A 535 -0.33 2.89 27.36
N VAL A 536 -1.50 2.23 27.22
CA VAL A 536 -2.50 2.58 26.19
C VAL A 536 -3.05 3.99 26.44
N SER A 537 -3.21 4.40 27.70
CA SER A 537 -3.60 5.78 28.04
C SER A 537 -2.57 6.81 27.59
N THR A 538 -1.29 6.54 27.80
CA THR A 538 -0.19 7.45 27.44
C THR A 538 -0.05 7.56 25.92
N ALA A 539 -0.12 6.46 25.18
CA ALA A 539 -0.14 6.49 23.72
C ALA A 539 -1.39 7.24 23.19
N SER A 540 -2.57 6.89 23.71
CA SER A 540 -3.84 7.51 23.30
C SER A 540 -3.82 9.02 23.52
N LYS A 541 -3.31 9.49 24.66
CA LYS A 541 -3.17 10.92 25.01
C LYS A 541 -2.49 11.75 23.92
N TYR A 542 -1.56 11.18 23.16
CA TYR A 542 -0.85 11.88 22.08
C TYR A 542 -1.36 11.56 20.68
N GLY A 543 -2.40 10.74 20.57
CA GLY A 543 -2.97 10.31 19.31
C GLY A 543 -2.19 9.20 18.61
N VAL A 544 -1.51 8.36 19.39
CA VAL A 544 -0.77 7.18 18.92
C VAL A 544 -1.57 5.93 19.23
N SER A 545 -1.68 5.02 18.27
CA SER A 545 -2.30 3.70 18.48
C SER A 545 -1.27 2.62 18.78
N MET A 546 -1.59 1.69 19.66
CA MET A 546 -0.72 0.58 20.02
C MET A 546 -1.06 -0.69 19.23
N VAL A 547 -0.05 -1.50 18.90
CA VAL A 547 -0.22 -2.85 18.37
C VAL A 547 0.69 -3.79 19.18
N ALA A 548 0.10 -4.69 19.96
CA ALA A 548 0.85 -5.68 20.74
C ALA A 548 1.61 -6.62 19.80
N ALA A 549 2.92 -6.39 19.69
CA ALA A 549 3.80 -7.03 18.72
C ALA A 549 5.20 -7.35 19.28
N ASP A 550 5.41 -7.29 20.61
CA ASP A 550 6.69 -7.60 21.26
C ASP A 550 7.10 -9.08 21.14
N TRP A 551 6.23 -9.93 20.59
CA TRP A 551 6.48 -11.31 20.17
C TRP A 551 6.17 -11.56 18.67
N SER A 552 6.13 -10.53 17.84
CA SER A 552 6.00 -10.68 16.39
C SER A 552 7.34 -10.94 15.72
N TYR A 553 7.40 -11.86 14.77
CA TYR A 553 8.60 -12.25 14.01
C TYR A 553 8.32 -12.12 12.52
N ASN A 554 9.38 -12.03 11.72
CA ASN A 554 9.31 -12.13 10.25
C ASN A 554 8.45 -11.08 9.56
N LEU A 555 8.14 -9.93 10.20
CA LEU A 555 7.31 -8.90 9.56
C LEU A 555 8.01 -8.30 8.34
N THR A 556 9.35 -8.31 8.30
CA THR A 556 10.11 -7.93 7.10
C THR A 556 9.82 -8.85 5.90
N THR A 557 9.59 -10.14 6.12
CA THR A 557 9.23 -11.09 5.05
C THR A 557 7.73 -11.05 4.77
N LEU A 558 6.91 -11.12 5.82
CA LEU A 558 5.46 -11.24 5.72
C LEU A 558 4.82 -9.98 5.14
N SER A 559 5.37 -8.78 5.41
CA SER A 559 4.82 -7.53 4.88
C SER A 559 5.08 -7.32 3.39
N ALA A 560 5.90 -8.16 2.75
CA ALA A 560 6.26 -7.99 1.34
C ALA A 560 5.10 -8.22 0.37
N PHE A 561 4.07 -8.94 0.81
CA PHE A 561 2.98 -9.39 -0.06
C PHE A 561 1.91 -8.31 -0.23
N LYS A 562 1.11 -8.41 -1.28
CA LYS A 562 -0.02 -7.50 -1.49
C LYS A 562 -1.16 -7.85 -0.55
N GLU A 563 -1.89 -6.83 -0.12
CA GLU A 563 -3.12 -6.96 0.65
C GLU A 563 -4.15 -7.80 -0.13
N PRO A 564 -4.80 -8.78 0.52
CA PRO A 564 -5.82 -9.58 -0.14
C PRO A 564 -7.09 -8.76 -0.41
N HIS A 565 -7.82 -9.16 -1.45
CA HIS A 565 -9.20 -8.72 -1.68
C HIS A 565 -10.15 -9.70 -0.99
N ILE A 566 -10.86 -9.23 0.02
CA ILE A 566 -11.82 -10.05 0.74
C ILE A 566 -13.17 -10.00 0.02
N ASN A 567 -13.56 -11.13 -0.56
CA ASN A 567 -14.90 -11.32 -1.12
C ASN A 567 -15.80 -11.90 -0.03
N LYS A 568 -16.84 -11.16 0.35
CA LYS A 568 -17.86 -11.63 1.28
C LYS A 568 -19.23 -11.58 0.61
N ASN A 569 -19.98 -12.67 0.67
CA ASN A 569 -21.34 -12.71 0.13
C ASN A 569 -22.27 -11.87 1.01
N SER A 570 -22.95 -10.90 0.41
CA SER A 570 -23.77 -9.91 1.10
C SER A 570 -25.13 -10.44 1.62
N SER A 571 -25.41 -11.74 1.49
CA SER A 571 -26.72 -12.31 1.82
C SER A 571 -26.73 -13.00 3.19
N LEU A 572 -26.45 -12.25 4.26
CA LEU A 572 -26.76 -12.72 5.61
C LEU A 572 -28.29 -12.85 5.76
N LYS A 573 -28.78 -14.08 5.95
CA LYS A 573 -30.20 -14.31 6.26
C LYS A 573 -30.44 -13.94 7.71
N VAL A 574 -31.00 -12.76 7.93
CA VAL A 574 -31.44 -12.34 9.27
C VAL A 574 -32.71 -13.10 9.67
N PRO A 575 -32.70 -13.85 10.78
CA PRO A 575 -33.90 -14.50 11.30
C PRO A 575 -35.01 -13.49 11.60
N LYS A 576 -36.26 -13.84 11.27
CA LYS A 576 -37.47 -13.07 11.59
C LYS A 576 -38.26 -13.79 12.68
N GLU A 577 -37.59 -14.09 13.77
CA GLU A 577 -38.19 -14.84 14.88
C GLU A 577 -38.53 -13.90 16.03
N GLU A 578 -39.75 -14.03 16.52
CA GLU A 578 -40.31 -13.27 17.65
C GLU A 578 -40.24 -14.10 18.94
N ASN A 579 -40.34 -13.44 20.10
CA ASN A 579 -40.36 -14.10 21.42
C ASN A 579 -39.14 -14.98 21.67
N VAL A 580 -37.95 -14.51 21.27
CA VAL A 580 -36.67 -15.16 21.51
C VAL A 580 -35.66 -14.19 22.13
N HIS A 581 -34.71 -14.75 22.89
CA HIS A 581 -33.56 -14.03 23.43
C HIS A 581 -32.33 -14.33 22.55
N TYR A 582 -31.76 -13.29 21.93
CA TYR A 582 -30.57 -13.43 21.09
C TYR A 582 -29.30 -13.33 21.91
N VAL A 583 -28.34 -14.20 21.60
CA VAL A 583 -27.02 -14.24 22.23
C VAL A 583 -25.96 -14.21 21.15
N THR A 584 -24.91 -13.41 21.33
CA THR A 584 -23.70 -13.44 20.51
C THR A 584 -22.46 -13.59 21.37
N PHE A 585 -21.45 -14.28 20.85
CA PHE A 585 -20.15 -14.45 21.48
C PHE A 585 -19.07 -13.79 20.63
N ILE A 586 -18.13 -13.09 21.28
CA ILE A 586 -16.92 -12.55 20.64
C ILE A 586 -15.71 -13.02 21.43
N MET A 587 -14.75 -13.66 20.76
CA MET A 587 -13.44 -13.99 21.31
C MET A 587 -12.59 -12.72 21.47
N SER A 588 -12.00 -12.55 22.66
CA SER A 588 -11.17 -11.41 23.03
C SER A 588 -9.80 -11.40 22.36
N ASP A 589 -9.03 -10.33 22.61
CA ASP A 589 -7.60 -10.18 22.29
C ASP A 589 -7.24 -10.29 20.80
N GLY A 590 -8.18 -10.04 19.89
CA GLY A 590 -7.89 -9.98 18.46
C GLY A 590 -6.98 -8.84 18.04
N ASP A 591 -6.83 -7.81 18.88
CA ASP A 591 -5.90 -6.68 18.71
C ASP A 591 -4.43 -7.12 18.90
N ASN A 592 -4.24 -8.24 19.59
CA ASN A 592 -2.95 -8.85 19.89
C ASN A 592 -2.34 -9.52 18.64
N GLN A 593 -1.56 -8.76 17.87
CA GLN A 593 -0.96 -9.25 16.61
C GLN A 593 -0.06 -10.46 16.83
N GLN A 594 0.74 -10.46 17.89
CA GLN A 594 1.64 -11.58 18.19
C GLN A 594 0.90 -12.88 18.51
N TRP A 595 -0.26 -12.83 19.16
CA TRP A 595 -1.10 -14.02 19.36
C TRP A 595 -1.61 -14.56 18.03
N ASN A 596 -2.13 -13.68 17.17
CA ASN A 596 -2.60 -14.03 15.83
C ASN A 596 -1.50 -14.63 14.93
N LEU A 597 -0.25 -14.17 15.07
CA LEU A 597 0.86 -14.69 14.27
C LEU A 597 1.53 -15.92 14.89
N GLY A 598 1.41 -16.14 16.19
CA GLY A 598 2.29 -17.05 16.90
C GLY A 598 1.64 -18.32 17.43
N THR A 599 0.44 -18.20 18.00
CA THR A 599 -0.15 -19.26 18.85
C THR A 599 -1.66 -19.38 18.75
N ASN A 600 -2.31 -18.74 17.78
CA ASN A 600 -3.77 -18.74 17.63
C ASN A 600 -4.26 -19.68 16.52
N TYR A 601 -3.78 -19.48 15.29
CA TYR A 601 -4.31 -20.14 14.09
C TYR A 601 -4.22 -21.66 14.14
N GLY A 602 -3.05 -22.20 14.52
CA GLY A 602 -2.82 -23.63 14.63
C GLY A 602 -3.26 -24.24 15.96
N SER A 603 -3.69 -23.42 16.92
CA SER A 603 -3.95 -23.89 18.29
C SER A 603 -5.29 -24.60 18.40
N PRO A 604 -5.33 -25.86 18.87
CA PRO A 604 -6.58 -26.58 19.09
C PRO A 604 -7.43 -25.97 20.21
N LYS A 605 -6.90 -25.00 20.96
CA LYS A 605 -7.66 -24.28 22.01
C LYS A 605 -8.52 -23.16 21.45
N TRP A 606 -8.10 -22.54 20.36
CA TRP A 606 -8.69 -21.30 19.84
C TRP A 606 -9.09 -21.45 18.37
N PHE A 607 -8.44 -20.72 17.46
CA PHE A 607 -8.83 -20.69 16.05
C PHE A 607 -8.53 -22.01 15.33
N GLY A 608 -7.60 -22.83 15.82
CA GLY A 608 -7.36 -24.18 15.30
C GLY A 608 -8.35 -25.24 15.79
N TYR A 609 -9.34 -24.88 16.61
CA TYR A 609 -10.31 -25.84 17.14
C TYR A 609 -11.18 -26.46 16.03
N GLU A 610 -11.28 -27.78 16.01
CA GLU A 610 -11.88 -28.57 14.92
C GLU A 610 -13.36 -28.23 14.67
N ASN A 611 -14.12 -27.94 15.73
CA ASN A 611 -15.56 -27.67 15.62
C ASN A 611 -15.91 -26.18 15.48
N ARG A 612 -14.92 -25.27 15.39
CA ARG A 612 -15.21 -23.82 15.42
C ARG A 612 -16.22 -23.38 14.35
N ASP A 613 -16.17 -23.98 13.16
CA ASP A 613 -17.01 -23.61 12.01
C ASP A 613 -18.49 -24.00 12.19
N LYS A 614 -18.80 -24.78 13.22
CA LYS A 614 -20.17 -25.16 13.58
C LYS A 614 -20.81 -24.16 14.55
N LEU A 615 -20.00 -23.28 15.16
CA LEU A 615 -20.41 -22.36 16.22
C LEU A 615 -20.78 -20.99 15.67
N SER A 616 -21.82 -20.39 16.26
CA SER A 616 -22.16 -18.98 16.06
C SER A 616 -21.20 -18.10 16.87
N LEU A 617 -20.03 -17.75 16.31
CA LEU A 617 -18.91 -17.15 17.04
C LEU A 617 -18.20 -16.02 16.27
N GLY A 618 -18.02 -14.88 16.93
CA GLY A 618 -17.20 -13.77 16.44
C GLY A 618 -15.73 -13.88 16.85
N TRP A 619 -14.84 -13.52 15.93
CA TRP A 619 -13.43 -13.32 16.17
C TRP A 619 -13.08 -11.85 15.97
N SER A 620 -12.43 -11.23 16.95
CA SER A 620 -11.82 -9.93 16.72
C SER A 620 -10.48 -10.11 15.99
N MET A 621 -10.11 -9.16 15.13
CA MET A 621 -8.82 -9.19 14.41
C MET A 621 -8.25 -7.77 14.25
N THR A 622 -6.94 -7.63 14.45
CA THR A 622 -6.24 -6.36 14.26
C THR A 622 -6.08 -6.01 12.78
N PRO A 623 -6.38 -4.76 12.35
CA PRO A 623 -6.08 -4.28 11.01
C PRO A 623 -4.58 -4.31 10.67
N ALA A 624 -3.69 -4.31 11.66
CA ALA A 624 -2.25 -4.39 11.42
C ALA A 624 -1.86 -5.66 10.66
N LEU A 625 -2.54 -6.79 10.90
CA LEU A 625 -2.28 -8.06 10.23
C LEU A 625 -2.54 -7.98 8.72
N TYR A 626 -3.56 -7.23 8.30
CA TYR A 626 -3.89 -7.01 6.89
C TYR A 626 -2.76 -6.33 6.11
N TYR A 627 -2.02 -5.43 6.76
CA TYR A 627 -0.93 -4.69 6.12
C TYR A 627 0.44 -5.35 6.31
N LEU A 628 0.70 -5.88 7.51
CA LEU A 628 2.01 -6.40 7.92
C LEU A 628 2.20 -7.88 7.66
N SER A 629 1.11 -8.65 7.54
CA SER A 629 1.17 -10.07 7.20
C SER A 629 0.01 -10.48 6.29
N PRO A 630 -0.07 -9.93 5.06
CA PRO A 630 -1.24 -10.09 4.20
C PRO A 630 -1.61 -11.53 3.84
N THR A 631 -0.61 -12.41 3.69
CA THR A 631 -0.85 -13.84 3.40
C THR A 631 -1.47 -14.56 4.58
N VAL A 632 -1.03 -14.23 5.80
CA VAL A 632 -1.60 -14.75 7.05
C VAL A 632 -3.05 -14.28 7.22
N PHE A 633 -3.30 -12.99 6.99
CA PHE A 633 -4.66 -12.45 7.03
C PHE A 633 -5.58 -13.17 6.04
N ASP A 634 -5.11 -13.40 4.81
CA ASP A 634 -5.85 -14.12 3.77
C ASP A 634 -6.19 -15.56 4.19
N LEU A 635 -5.27 -16.27 4.86
CA LEU A 635 -5.53 -17.61 5.39
C LEU A 635 -6.65 -17.61 6.44
N TYR A 636 -6.61 -16.69 7.41
CA TYR A 636 -7.67 -16.55 8.41
C TYR A 636 -9.04 -16.37 7.73
N TYR A 637 -9.11 -15.45 6.78
CA TYR A 637 -10.37 -15.13 6.09
C TYR A 637 -10.87 -16.24 5.17
N LYS A 638 -9.98 -16.93 4.46
CA LYS A 638 -10.34 -18.09 3.62
C LYS A 638 -10.78 -19.30 4.42
N SER A 639 -10.35 -19.41 5.68
CA SER A 639 -10.72 -20.53 6.55
C SER A 639 -12.15 -20.45 7.10
N VAL A 640 -12.84 -19.33 6.91
CA VAL A 640 -14.23 -19.11 7.35
C VAL A 640 -15.16 -19.17 6.14
N SER A 641 -16.29 -19.89 6.26
CA SER A 641 -17.23 -20.06 5.15
C SER A 641 -17.96 -18.77 4.77
N ASN A 642 -17.87 -18.39 3.50
CA ASN A 642 -18.64 -17.29 2.90
C ASN A 642 -20.09 -17.65 2.55
N GLU A 643 -20.46 -18.94 2.59
CA GLU A 643 -21.80 -19.40 2.17
C GLU A 643 -22.78 -19.51 3.35
N ASN A 644 -22.27 -19.88 4.52
CA ASN A 644 -23.05 -19.97 5.75
C ASN A 644 -22.20 -19.44 6.92
N PRO A 645 -22.07 -18.11 7.04
CA PRO A 645 -21.22 -17.50 8.05
C PRO A 645 -21.84 -17.69 9.43
N ARG A 646 -21.55 -18.83 10.08
CA ARG A 646 -21.78 -19.04 11.51
C ARG A 646 -20.71 -18.31 12.32
N ASN A 647 -19.55 -18.12 11.73
CA ASN A 647 -18.41 -17.46 12.31
C ASN A 647 -17.99 -16.31 11.41
N ASN A 648 -17.55 -15.20 12.01
CA ASN A 648 -17.15 -14.01 11.28
C ASN A 648 -16.06 -13.23 12.02
N PHE A 649 -15.45 -12.29 11.31
CA PHE A 649 -14.49 -11.36 11.86
C PHE A 649 -15.14 -9.99 12.13
N ILE A 650 -14.69 -9.33 13.19
CA ILE A 650 -14.94 -7.93 13.48
C ILE A 650 -13.63 -7.23 13.80
N VAL A 651 -13.61 -5.90 13.68
CA VAL A 651 -12.44 -5.12 14.03
C VAL A 651 -12.20 -5.19 15.54
N ALA A 652 -10.96 -5.46 15.95
CA ALA A 652 -10.58 -5.55 17.34
C ALA A 652 -10.53 -4.18 18.08
N PRO A 653 -10.55 -4.20 19.43
CA PRO A 653 -10.34 -3.01 20.26
C PRO A 653 -9.06 -2.24 19.93
N SER A 654 -9.09 -0.95 19.60
CA SER A 654 -10.26 -0.09 19.36
C SER A 654 -10.13 0.57 17.98
N GLY A 655 -9.96 -0.25 16.94
CA GLY A 655 -9.84 0.19 15.54
C GLY A 655 -8.55 -0.24 14.85
N ASN A 656 -7.82 0.72 14.26
CA ASN A 656 -6.54 0.46 13.56
C ASN A 656 -5.46 -0.11 14.49
N GLY A 657 -5.54 0.20 15.78
CA GLY A 657 -4.76 -0.37 16.87
C GLY A 657 -5.50 -0.15 18.20
N TYR A 658 -4.89 -0.59 19.30
CA TYR A 658 -5.48 -0.42 20.61
C TYR A 658 -5.29 1.03 21.08
N ILE A 659 -6.42 1.70 21.30
CA ILE A 659 -6.53 3.04 21.89
C ILE A 659 -7.65 3.04 22.93
N TYR A 660 -7.65 4.04 23.82
CA TYR A 660 -8.83 4.48 24.55
C TYR A 660 -9.37 5.73 23.85
N PRO A 661 -10.45 5.61 23.03
CA PRO A 661 -11.00 6.76 22.29
C PRO A 661 -11.29 7.99 23.18
N SER A 662 -11.71 7.80 24.42
CA SER A 662 -11.95 8.87 25.40
C SER A 662 -10.70 9.67 25.76
N LYS A 663 -9.52 9.05 25.73
CA LYS A 663 -8.21 9.66 26.00
C LYS A 663 -7.52 10.14 24.73
N PHE A 664 -8.06 9.83 23.56
CA PHE A 664 -7.52 10.24 22.28
C PHE A 664 -7.86 11.72 21.99
N PRO A 665 -6.91 12.56 21.55
CA PRO A 665 -7.20 13.95 21.20
C PRO A 665 -8.32 14.05 20.18
N ARG A 666 -9.40 14.76 20.51
CA ARG A 666 -10.60 14.87 19.66
C ARG A 666 -10.29 15.41 18.27
N ASN A 667 -9.35 16.34 18.16
CA ASN A 667 -8.88 16.89 16.89
C ASN A 667 -8.10 15.89 16.02
N LYS A 668 -7.50 14.84 16.61
CA LYS A 668 -6.81 13.75 15.90
C LYS A 668 -7.72 12.56 15.61
N LEU A 669 -8.76 12.33 16.44
CA LEU A 669 -9.63 11.16 16.36
C LEU A 669 -10.33 11.00 15.00
N SER A 670 -10.82 12.09 14.39
CA SER A 670 -11.49 12.00 13.08
C SER A 670 -10.59 11.36 12.02
N SER A 671 -9.29 11.67 12.03
CA SER A 671 -8.33 11.14 11.05
C SER A 671 -8.06 9.65 11.29
N TYR A 672 -7.93 9.24 12.55
CA TYR A 672 -7.81 7.84 12.93
C TYR A 672 -9.03 7.03 12.47
N VAL A 673 -10.25 7.53 12.70
CA VAL A 673 -11.48 6.84 12.28
C VAL A 673 -11.62 6.86 10.74
N ASP A 674 -11.11 7.88 10.04
CA ASP A 674 -11.06 7.89 8.56
C ASP A 674 -10.19 6.75 8.01
N LEU A 675 -9.03 6.48 8.61
CA LEU A 675 -8.20 5.32 8.27
C LEU A 675 -8.96 4.00 8.51
N LEU A 676 -9.61 3.89 9.67
CA LEU A 676 -10.38 2.71 10.05
C LEU A 676 -11.53 2.44 9.07
N ASN A 677 -12.30 3.47 8.73
CA ASN A 677 -13.42 3.35 7.80
C ASN A 677 -12.96 2.89 6.40
N ASN A 678 -11.77 3.30 5.96
CA ASN A 678 -11.20 2.87 4.69
C ASN A 678 -10.70 1.43 4.74
N TYR A 679 -10.05 1.02 5.84
CA TYR A 679 -9.72 -0.39 6.07
C TYR A 679 -10.98 -1.26 6.04
N MET A 680 -12.00 -0.92 6.84
CA MET A 680 -13.26 -1.67 6.94
C MET A 680 -13.97 -1.80 5.59
N LYS A 681 -13.87 -0.78 4.72
CA LYS A 681 -14.35 -0.86 3.33
C LYS A 681 -13.65 -1.96 2.53
N ARG A 682 -12.33 -2.11 2.68
CA ARG A 682 -11.48 -3.03 1.90
C ARG A 682 -11.71 -4.48 2.30
N VAL A 683 -11.93 -4.73 3.58
CA VAL A 683 -12.13 -6.08 4.12
C VAL A 683 -13.61 -6.45 4.27
N ASN A 684 -14.52 -5.51 3.97
CA ASN A 684 -15.96 -5.65 4.14
C ASN A 684 -16.37 -6.06 5.56
N GLU A 685 -15.72 -5.47 6.57
CA GLU A 685 -16.12 -5.54 7.97
C GLU A 685 -16.98 -4.32 8.31
N ASN A 686 -17.93 -4.48 9.22
CA ASN A 686 -18.92 -3.43 9.53
C ASN A 686 -19.04 -3.07 11.01
N TYR A 687 -18.41 -3.83 11.90
CA TYR A 687 -18.52 -3.64 13.34
C TYR A 687 -17.14 -3.59 13.98
N VAL A 688 -17.03 -2.80 15.04
CA VAL A 688 -15.78 -2.56 15.78
C VAL A 688 -16.05 -2.84 17.24
N SER A 689 -15.19 -3.65 17.87
CA SER A 689 -15.12 -3.72 19.32
C SER A 689 -14.31 -2.55 19.84
N ILE A 690 -14.76 -1.95 20.94
CA ILE A 690 -14.10 -0.81 21.60
C ILE A 690 -13.90 -1.19 23.06
N ILE A 691 -12.66 -1.11 23.54
CA ILE A 691 -12.36 -1.01 24.96
C ILE A 691 -12.06 0.46 25.26
N ASP A 692 -12.71 1.01 26.27
CA ASP A 692 -12.50 2.39 26.71
C ASP A 692 -12.68 2.53 28.23
N ASP A 693 -12.27 3.68 28.75
CA ASP A 693 -12.30 4.04 30.16
C ASP A 693 -13.59 4.79 30.49
N SER A 694 -14.65 4.06 30.87
CA SER A 694 -15.92 4.62 31.38
C SER A 694 -16.63 5.61 30.44
N ALA A 695 -16.46 5.45 29.12
CA ALA A 695 -16.91 6.41 28.11
C ALA A 695 -18.23 6.04 27.42
N PHE A 696 -18.90 4.97 27.85
CA PHE A 696 -20.07 4.41 27.15
C PHE A 696 -21.16 5.45 26.85
N HIS A 697 -21.48 6.34 27.80
CA HIS A 697 -22.52 7.37 27.63
C HIS A 697 -22.05 8.63 26.88
N ASP A 698 -20.79 8.71 26.43
CA ASP A 698 -20.28 9.84 25.63
C ASP A 698 -20.70 9.70 24.15
N ILE A 699 -21.97 10.00 23.86
CA ILE A 699 -22.51 9.91 22.50
C ILE A 699 -21.75 10.80 21.50
N GLU A 700 -21.19 11.94 21.93
CA GLU A 700 -20.42 12.82 21.06
C GLU A 700 -19.12 12.15 20.60
N LEU A 701 -18.46 11.38 21.46
CA LEU A 701 -17.33 10.51 21.09
C LEU A 701 -17.74 9.48 20.04
N TRP A 702 -18.84 8.77 20.28
CA TRP A 702 -19.27 7.69 19.39
C TRP A 702 -19.78 8.20 18.05
N ASN A 703 -20.30 9.44 18.00
CA ASN A 703 -20.66 10.09 16.74
C ASN A 703 -19.48 10.18 15.77
N GLU A 704 -18.24 10.29 16.24
CA GLU A 704 -17.06 10.31 15.37
C GLU A 704 -16.87 9.00 14.59
N PHE A 705 -17.17 7.87 15.23
CA PHE A 705 -17.12 6.53 14.64
C PHE A 705 -18.36 6.28 13.76
N THR A 706 -19.54 6.45 14.33
CA THR A 706 -20.81 6.08 13.69
C THR A 706 -21.21 7.01 12.55
N LYS A 707 -20.62 8.21 12.40
CA LYS A 707 -20.84 9.04 11.20
C LYS A 707 -20.22 8.44 9.92
N LYS A 708 -19.28 7.49 10.06
CA LYS A 708 -18.61 6.87 8.91
C LYS A 708 -19.46 5.78 8.26
N SER A 709 -19.47 5.70 6.94
CA SER A 709 -20.41 4.86 6.19
C SER A 709 -20.23 3.34 6.43
N ASN A 710 -19.00 2.89 6.65
CA ASN A 710 -18.66 1.46 6.76
C ASN A 710 -18.68 0.95 8.20
N ILE A 711 -18.69 1.85 9.19
CA ILE A 711 -18.92 1.53 10.59
C ILE A 711 -20.43 1.51 10.82
N LYS A 712 -21.03 0.34 11.01
CA LYS A 712 -22.49 0.14 11.17
C LYS A 712 -22.93 0.01 12.62
N GLY A 713 -22.01 -0.12 13.55
CA GLY A 713 -22.27 -0.15 14.99
C GLY A 713 -21.02 -0.54 15.75
N LEU A 714 -21.10 -0.47 17.07
CA LEU A 714 -19.98 -0.67 17.98
C LEU A 714 -20.35 -1.67 19.07
N PHE A 715 -19.44 -2.59 19.39
CA PHE A 715 -19.49 -3.39 20.61
C PHE A 715 -18.62 -2.72 21.66
N TYR A 716 -19.19 -2.39 22.82
CA TYR A 716 -18.49 -1.63 23.86
C TYR A 716 -18.12 -2.53 25.05
N LEU A 717 -16.88 -2.37 25.50
CA LEU A 717 -16.28 -3.03 26.64
C LEU A 717 -15.71 -1.95 27.56
N ASP A 718 -16.12 -1.95 28.82
CA ASP A 718 -15.53 -1.05 29.81
C ASP A 718 -14.20 -1.61 30.33
N TYR A 719 -13.17 -0.77 30.44
CA TYR A 719 -11.85 -1.24 30.86
C TYR A 719 -11.85 -1.81 32.28
N HIS A 720 -12.51 -1.14 33.23
CA HIS A 720 -12.53 -1.58 34.64
C HIS A 720 -13.21 -2.93 34.82
N ARG A 721 -14.28 -3.18 34.06
CA ARG A 721 -14.97 -4.45 33.99
C ARG A 721 -15.82 -4.50 32.72
N HIS A 722 -15.48 -5.36 31.76
CA HIS A 722 -16.07 -5.31 30.41
C HIS A 722 -17.60 -5.29 30.36
N ASP A 723 -18.30 -5.99 31.25
CA ASP A 723 -19.77 -6.03 31.36
C ASP A 723 -20.39 -4.95 32.27
N ASN A 724 -19.69 -3.83 32.55
CA ASN A 724 -20.12 -2.83 33.52
C ASN A 724 -21.53 -2.25 33.21
N TYR A 725 -21.83 -2.07 31.92
CA TYR A 725 -23.07 -1.45 31.44
C TYR A 725 -24.21 -2.45 31.14
N LYS A 726 -24.03 -3.73 31.49
CA LYS A 726 -25.11 -4.73 31.58
C LYS A 726 -25.97 -4.89 30.33
N GLY A 727 -25.38 -4.70 29.15
CA GLY A 727 -26.07 -4.88 27.87
C GLY A 727 -26.97 -3.71 27.48
N GLU A 728 -26.81 -2.53 28.10
CA GLU A 728 -27.42 -1.30 27.63
C GLU A 728 -27.07 -1.07 26.14
N ILE A 729 -28.05 -0.60 25.37
CA ILE A 729 -27.91 -0.27 23.96
C ILE A 729 -28.19 1.21 23.78
N LEU A 730 -27.18 1.94 23.31
CA LEU A 730 -27.29 3.34 22.93
C LEU A 730 -27.32 3.47 21.40
N TRP A 731 -27.71 4.65 20.92
CA TRP A 731 -27.78 4.95 19.49
C TRP A 731 -26.99 6.20 19.16
N SER A 732 -26.22 6.10 18.08
CA SER A 732 -25.41 7.21 17.56
C SER A 732 -25.46 7.15 16.04
N ASN A 733 -25.91 8.23 15.40
CA ASN A 733 -26.17 8.28 13.94
C ASN A 733 -26.99 7.09 13.41
N ASN A 734 -28.06 6.70 14.12
CA ASN A 734 -28.94 5.55 13.82
C ASN A 734 -28.19 4.20 13.75
N LYS A 735 -27.09 4.08 14.49
CA LYS A 735 -26.30 2.87 14.59
C LYS A 735 -26.18 2.45 16.05
N PRO A 736 -26.32 1.15 16.34
CA PRO A 736 -26.30 0.68 17.71
C PRO A 736 -24.87 0.69 18.28
N LEU A 737 -24.78 1.12 19.53
CA LEU A 737 -23.65 0.95 20.43
C LEU A 737 -24.11 -0.02 21.53
N VAL A 738 -23.62 -1.25 21.48
CA VAL A 738 -24.08 -2.33 22.36
C VAL A 738 -23.00 -2.64 23.38
N SER A 739 -23.28 -2.39 24.66
CA SER A 739 -22.35 -2.79 25.73
C SER A 739 -22.36 -4.30 25.96
N CYS A 740 -21.23 -4.82 26.44
CA CYS A 740 -21.14 -6.19 26.91
C CYS A 740 -22.10 -6.41 28.10
N ARG A 741 -22.79 -7.54 28.09
CA ARG A 741 -23.80 -7.88 29.10
C ARG A 741 -23.30 -8.91 30.11
N ASP A 742 -22.57 -9.90 29.62
CA ASP A 742 -22.01 -10.99 30.42
C ASP A 742 -20.63 -11.38 29.92
N LEU A 743 -19.89 -12.15 30.72
CA LEU A 743 -18.55 -12.59 30.40
C LEU A 743 -18.51 -14.11 30.37
N LEU A 744 -17.57 -14.65 29.61
CA LEU A 744 -17.09 -16.01 29.82
C LEU A 744 -15.61 -15.89 30.20
N TRP A 745 -15.35 -15.84 31.51
CA TRP A 745 -14.04 -15.50 32.06
C TRP A 745 -13.91 -16.12 33.45
N ASN A 746 -12.90 -16.99 33.65
CA ASN A 746 -12.65 -17.60 34.95
C ASN A 746 -12.55 -16.56 36.08
N SER A 747 -13.05 -16.92 37.27
CA SER A 747 -13.10 -16.04 38.45
C SER A 747 -14.10 -14.87 38.37
N LEU A 748 -14.74 -14.63 37.22
CA LEU A 748 -15.84 -13.68 37.07
C LEU A 748 -17.16 -14.37 36.76
N GLU A 749 -17.14 -15.29 35.80
CA GLU A 749 -18.33 -16.00 35.33
C GLU A 749 -17.94 -17.29 34.58
N ASP A 750 -18.48 -18.43 35.03
CA ASP A 750 -18.28 -19.73 34.40
C ASP A 750 -19.41 -20.11 33.43
N GLU A 751 -19.28 -21.28 32.79
CA GLU A 751 -20.24 -21.74 31.79
C GLU A 751 -21.65 -21.96 32.36
N GLU A 752 -21.75 -22.51 33.57
CA GLU A 752 -23.04 -22.84 34.20
C GLU A 752 -23.73 -21.59 34.70
N GLU A 753 -22.97 -20.67 35.30
CA GLU A 753 -23.46 -19.37 35.74
C GLU A 753 -23.98 -18.53 34.56
N LEU A 754 -23.23 -18.47 33.46
CA LEU A 754 -23.63 -17.74 32.25
C LEU A 754 -24.93 -18.29 31.67
N VAL A 755 -25.02 -19.62 31.51
CA VAL A 755 -26.23 -20.28 31.00
C VAL A 755 -27.42 -20.00 31.91
N LYS A 756 -27.20 -20.07 33.23
CA LYS A 756 -28.24 -19.76 34.22
C LYS A 756 -28.73 -18.32 34.09
N LYS A 757 -27.83 -17.32 34.02
CA LYS A 757 -28.23 -15.91 33.89
C LYS A 757 -29.07 -15.65 32.63
N ILE A 758 -28.68 -16.22 31.50
CA ILE A 758 -29.42 -16.09 30.24
C ILE A 758 -30.81 -16.75 30.36
N ASN A 759 -30.90 -17.95 30.94
CA ASN A 759 -32.17 -18.64 31.15
C ASN A 759 -33.08 -17.93 32.16
N ASP A 760 -32.52 -17.32 33.20
CA ASP A 760 -33.26 -16.51 34.17
C ASP A 760 -33.91 -15.29 33.48
N ARG A 761 -33.18 -14.60 32.59
CA ARG A 761 -33.73 -13.48 31.79
C ARG A 761 -34.88 -13.92 30.88
N VAL A 762 -34.73 -15.07 30.22
CA VAL A 762 -35.81 -15.66 29.42
C VAL A 762 -37.03 -15.94 30.30
N SER A 763 -36.83 -16.49 31.49
CA SER A 763 -37.90 -16.79 32.46
C SER A 763 -38.60 -15.53 32.99
N LEU A 764 -37.88 -14.40 33.05
CA LEU A 764 -38.42 -13.07 33.34
C LEU A 764 -39.12 -12.40 32.15
N GLY A 765 -39.23 -13.09 31.00
CA GLY A 765 -39.92 -12.58 29.82
C GLY A 765 -39.08 -11.67 28.92
N GLN A 766 -37.77 -11.60 29.11
CA GLN A 766 -36.85 -10.80 28.27
C GLN A 766 -36.61 -11.48 26.90
N THR A 767 -37.68 -11.63 26.12
CA THR A 767 -37.71 -12.32 24.82
C THR A 767 -38.38 -11.49 23.72
N ASN A 768 -38.90 -10.31 24.07
CA ASN A 768 -39.43 -9.38 23.08
C ASN A 768 -38.26 -8.73 22.32
N VAL A 769 -38.07 -9.14 21.07
CA VAL A 769 -36.96 -8.70 20.21
C VAL A 769 -37.00 -7.21 19.87
N HIS A 770 -38.11 -6.51 20.17
CA HIS A 770 -38.18 -5.05 20.04
C HIS A 770 -37.60 -4.30 21.24
N ASN A 771 -37.20 -5.01 22.30
CA ASN A 771 -36.64 -4.44 23.51
C ASN A 771 -35.14 -4.80 23.66
N PRO A 772 -34.28 -3.88 24.14
CA PRO A 772 -32.86 -4.18 24.40
C PRO A 772 -32.61 -5.37 25.32
N GLU A 773 -33.53 -5.63 26.26
CA GLU A 773 -33.41 -6.72 27.22
C GLU A 773 -33.39 -8.13 26.59
N ALA A 774 -33.88 -8.28 25.36
CA ALA A 774 -33.87 -9.55 24.63
C ALA A 774 -32.52 -9.90 23.98
N TYR A 775 -31.47 -9.11 24.25
CA TYR A 775 -30.16 -9.25 23.63
C TYR A 775 -29.07 -9.42 24.69
N THR A 776 -28.16 -10.37 24.45
CA THR A 776 -26.98 -10.60 25.29
C THR A 776 -25.73 -10.71 24.42
N PHE A 777 -24.84 -9.73 24.54
CA PHE A 777 -23.48 -9.81 24.04
C PHE A 777 -22.58 -10.38 25.16
N VAL A 778 -21.95 -11.52 24.88
CA VAL A 778 -20.96 -12.17 25.75
C VAL A 778 -19.55 -11.99 25.19
N TYR A 779 -18.64 -11.49 26.02
CA TYR A 779 -17.21 -11.42 25.70
C TYR A 779 -16.44 -12.58 26.31
N VAL A 780 -15.64 -13.28 25.52
CA VAL A 780 -14.98 -14.53 25.90
C VAL A 780 -13.48 -14.29 26.08
N HIS A 781 -12.98 -14.46 27.30
CA HIS A 781 -11.59 -14.18 27.65
C HIS A 781 -10.66 -15.34 27.29
N VAL A 782 -9.89 -15.17 26.21
CA VAL A 782 -9.12 -16.24 25.56
C VAL A 782 -8.02 -16.85 26.43
N TRP A 783 -7.50 -16.11 27.43
CA TRP A 783 -6.47 -16.61 28.33
C TRP A 783 -6.99 -17.55 29.41
N THR A 784 -8.31 -17.58 29.62
CA THR A 784 -8.95 -18.46 30.62
C THR A 784 -9.96 -19.43 30.03
N LYS A 785 -10.39 -19.20 28.78
CA LYS A 785 -11.43 -19.94 28.10
C LYS A 785 -11.01 -20.27 26.67
N GLU A 786 -11.41 -21.45 26.23
CA GLU A 786 -11.12 -22.02 24.92
C GLU A 786 -12.40 -22.01 24.06
N THR A 787 -12.27 -22.26 22.76
CA THR A 787 -13.42 -22.41 21.84
C THR A 787 -14.35 -23.55 22.29
N SER A 788 -13.79 -24.58 22.94
CA SER A 788 -14.56 -25.71 23.51
C SER A 788 -15.52 -25.26 24.64
N ASN A 789 -15.16 -24.23 25.42
CA ASN A 789 -16.04 -23.67 26.45
C ASN A 789 -17.25 -22.96 25.80
N VAL A 790 -17.02 -22.25 24.70
CA VAL A 790 -18.12 -21.63 23.92
C VAL A 790 -19.03 -22.69 23.32
N GLU A 791 -18.47 -23.79 22.80
CA GLU A 791 -19.26 -24.94 22.33
C GLU A 791 -20.13 -25.52 23.47
N LYS A 792 -19.56 -25.73 24.65
CA LYS A 792 -20.28 -26.21 25.85
C LYS A 792 -21.46 -25.30 26.18
N VAL A 793 -21.23 -24.00 26.34
CA VAL A 793 -22.28 -23.00 26.65
C VAL A 793 -23.35 -22.98 25.55
N THR A 794 -22.93 -22.97 24.28
CA THR A 794 -23.85 -22.95 23.14
C THR A 794 -24.75 -24.19 23.13
N ASN A 795 -24.22 -25.36 23.47
CA ASN A 795 -25.01 -26.59 23.53
C ASN A 795 -26.01 -26.59 24.70
N MET A 796 -25.62 -26.08 25.87
CA MET A 796 -26.53 -25.92 27.01
C MET A 796 -27.65 -24.90 26.71
N LEU A 797 -27.33 -23.77 26.06
CA LEU A 797 -28.33 -22.76 25.69
C LEU A 797 -29.35 -23.28 24.67
N LYS A 798 -28.96 -24.21 23.78
CA LYS A 798 -29.87 -24.82 22.79
C LYS A 798 -31.00 -25.63 23.43
N GLU A 799 -30.85 -26.07 24.69
CA GLU A 799 -31.92 -26.75 25.42
C GLU A 799 -33.11 -25.82 25.69
N ASN A 800 -32.85 -24.51 25.80
CA ASN A 800 -33.89 -23.50 25.89
C ASN A 800 -34.35 -23.07 24.50
N LYS A 801 -35.55 -23.53 24.11
CA LYS A 801 -36.14 -23.22 22.79
C LYS A 801 -36.39 -21.74 22.54
N SER A 802 -36.32 -20.88 23.54
CA SER A 802 -36.46 -19.43 23.40
C SER A 802 -35.12 -18.69 23.27
N VAL A 803 -33.97 -19.38 23.23
CA VAL A 803 -32.66 -18.75 23.06
C VAL A 803 -32.12 -18.99 21.64
N ARG A 804 -31.55 -17.95 21.01
CA ARG A 804 -30.92 -18.03 19.69
C ARG A 804 -29.48 -17.51 19.76
N VAL A 805 -28.52 -18.40 19.54
CA VAL A 805 -27.11 -18.01 19.41
C VAL A 805 -26.81 -17.69 17.94
N VAL A 806 -26.40 -16.46 17.68
CA VAL A 806 -26.16 -15.91 16.34
C VAL A 806 -24.79 -15.23 16.27
N PRO A 807 -24.15 -15.14 15.10
CA PRO A 807 -22.90 -14.40 14.95
C PRO A 807 -23.10 -12.89 15.20
N PRO A 808 -22.04 -12.15 15.55
CA PRO A 808 -22.10 -10.71 15.86
C PRO A 808 -22.75 -9.83 14.80
N GLU A 809 -22.54 -10.11 13.51
CA GLU A 809 -23.14 -9.30 12.43
C GLU A 809 -24.65 -9.48 12.39
N THR A 810 -25.13 -10.73 12.44
CA THR A 810 -26.55 -11.03 12.51
C THR A 810 -27.17 -10.42 13.77
N PHE A 811 -26.48 -10.51 14.91
CA PHE A 811 -26.92 -9.91 16.17
C PHE A 811 -27.15 -8.40 16.03
N MET A 812 -26.19 -7.66 15.47
CA MET A 812 -26.29 -6.22 15.27
C MET A 812 -27.34 -5.84 14.21
N GLU A 813 -27.49 -6.65 13.16
CA GLU A 813 -28.54 -6.44 12.16
C GLU A 813 -29.95 -6.62 12.73
N ILE A 814 -30.16 -7.61 13.61
CA ILE A 814 -31.45 -7.82 14.28
C ILE A 814 -31.76 -6.61 15.17
N ILE A 815 -30.81 -6.17 15.99
CA ILE A 815 -30.95 -4.97 16.84
C ILE A 815 -31.33 -3.76 15.99
N SER A 816 -30.59 -3.53 14.90
CA SER A 816 -30.81 -2.40 13.99
C SER A 816 -32.20 -2.38 13.34
N LYS A 817 -32.79 -3.56 13.11
CA LYS A 817 -34.10 -3.69 12.44
C LYS A 817 -35.27 -3.68 13.42
N ASN A 818 -35.09 -4.22 14.63
CA ASN A 818 -36.20 -4.50 15.54
C ASN A 818 -36.36 -3.45 16.65
N ILE A 819 -35.28 -2.82 17.11
CA ILE A 819 -35.35 -1.84 18.20
C ILE A 819 -35.59 -0.45 17.63
N LYS A 820 -36.70 0.19 18.03
CA LYS A 820 -37.00 1.58 17.67
C LYS A 820 -36.07 2.55 18.41
N HIS A 821 -35.59 3.57 17.72
CA HIS A 821 -34.64 4.56 18.22
C HIS A 821 -34.88 5.94 17.64
#